data_AF-A0A0F9SYZ9-F1
#
_entry.id   AF-A0A0F9SYZ9-F1
#
_cell.length_a   1.000
_cell.length_b   1.000
_cell.length_c   1.000
_cell.angle_alpha   90.00
_cell.angle_beta   90.00
_cell.angle_gamma   90.00
#
_symmetry.space_group_name_H-M   'P 1'
#
loop_
_entity.id
_entity.type
_entity.pdbx_description
1 polymer ?
#
loop_
_entity_poly.entity_id
_entity_poly.type
_entity_poly.pdbx_seq_one_letter_code
_entity_poly.pdbx_strand_id
1 'polypeptide(L)'
;MKQEDVNAAVAELADVVPLVKAHLVGRDDVEQPNAVQVREDELARTFSQLGAIEPPFDPETLCLLLEHSNALRQNIDAYVTNIDGFGHKFEPVINLESDEAPAQIANAIYIERLRQQEAGEETTFENLDPTKEEVDAKIIELHDLMRREKSKLVNFFEFCCADVSFVSLRRRMRQDIEVLGNAYWEIIRNGAGEIAQFNYIPGYTMRLLSLDATAVDVETKIKISDLEFDTIKMQRQFRKLVQVVEGKSVWFKELGDPRVISRKTGKEFKDVEALKKNDPMDGPAHEVLHFKIHNPRSAYGTPRWIGNLLSVMGSRQSEEVNFLYFENKSIPPMVMLVSGGRVSSETISRVEDHVKNASKGRRNFHKILVLEGESDATAGGGKMKIELKPLTQAIYQDALFQKYDERNIDKVGMSFRLPRMLRGDIRDFNRACYDERTETLTRRGWLRLDQFRDDDEIAAYHPGQDNVEFTRPDALHVYEVDEELLHFRSAVADVMVTEDHRMLARPLGAERFEVHASQSIPWPRYALKTTVGHADGTRLDGFTLPKDDGCQIERGHDHVSSVAGDDFVAFLGYWLSEGSLLSTNHPSAPYLVTLSQRDGGTADAIRACLKRTGWAFSESCDEVAEMRRWQLSNRCLSSWLREHCGSDSGSKRIPDIARDLCPEQTRILFNALMAGDGHWDSRPGRNSGFYPSVSRGLCDDVQVLALRLGHRATLSLHYAAHDNRRACWRVLISVGRDAEFRDLPERVHYQGRVYCFSVPEYGFYVTRRNGKVAVQGNTAQAALVFAEAQVFQPEREEFDFIINRKILTDMGIRFWRFRSNGPITKDAAQLTEMIATLLRAGAIVPSEARQLAEDVFNREFKRIDAFWTEQPLQLSVVGAGPGEEPDRGGDKADLTVQDLAEEGGLLNPEQARRRPQVPPSIGKRRLVAQAAHLIKVRDAIRAEERRQAEDEFLAAKDEADDGEPD
;
A
#
# COMPACT_ATOMS: atom_id res chain seq x y z
N MET A 1 -45.38 21.49 -18.06
CA MET A 1 -45.84 21.11 -16.71
C MET A 1 -46.27 22.37 -16.00
N LYS A 2 -47.45 22.38 -15.37
CA LYS A 2 -47.94 23.56 -14.64
C LYS A 2 -47.16 23.66 -13.32
N GLN A 3 -47.00 24.88 -12.79
CA GLN A 3 -46.30 25.12 -11.52
C GLN A 3 -46.89 24.31 -10.36
N GLU A 4 -48.18 24.02 -10.43
CA GLU A 4 -48.89 23.14 -9.49
C GLU A 4 -48.41 21.68 -9.56
N ASP A 5 -48.08 21.16 -10.75
CA ASP A 5 -47.55 19.80 -10.93
C ASP A 5 -46.12 19.69 -10.37
N VAL A 6 -45.34 20.79 -10.44
CA VAL A 6 -43.99 20.87 -9.86
C VAL A 6 -44.06 20.98 -8.34
N ASN A 7 -44.98 21.79 -7.81
CA ASN A 7 -45.16 21.92 -6.36
C ASN A 7 -45.74 20.63 -5.74
N ALA A 8 -46.60 19.91 -6.46
CA ALA A 8 -47.10 18.59 -6.05
C ALA A 8 -45.99 17.55 -6.06
N ALA A 9 -45.14 17.51 -7.10
CA ALA A 9 -43.98 16.61 -7.15
C ALA A 9 -42.93 16.95 -6.08
N VAL A 10 -42.73 18.24 -5.75
CA VAL A 10 -41.83 18.69 -4.67
C VAL A 10 -42.38 18.36 -3.29
N ALA A 11 -43.71 18.40 -3.09
CA ALA A 11 -44.35 17.95 -1.87
C ALA A 11 -44.30 16.42 -1.73
N GLU A 12 -44.50 15.67 -2.82
CA GLU A 12 -44.30 14.21 -2.85
C GLU A 12 -42.85 13.80 -2.58
N LEU A 13 -41.86 14.59 -3.04
CA LEU A 13 -40.44 14.36 -2.76
C LEU A 13 -40.02 14.79 -1.34
N ALA A 14 -40.74 15.72 -0.72
CA ALA A 14 -40.48 16.16 0.66
C ALA A 14 -40.87 15.09 1.70
N ASP A 15 -41.90 14.28 1.43
CA ASP A 15 -42.27 13.15 2.29
C ASP A 15 -41.40 11.89 2.08
N VAL A 16 -40.54 11.87 1.05
CA VAL A 16 -39.64 10.75 0.72
C VAL A 16 -38.22 10.94 1.29
N VAL A 17 -37.96 12.03 2.03
CA VAL A 17 -36.67 12.23 2.73
C VAL A 17 -36.85 12.40 4.24
N PRO A 18 -37.10 11.32 5.00
CA PRO A 18 -36.64 11.20 6.38
C PRO A 18 -35.28 10.50 6.38
N LEU A 19 -34.23 11.24 6.03
CA LEU A 19 -32.85 10.83 6.27
C LEU A 19 -32.38 11.50 7.56
N VAL A 20 -32.07 10.65 8.55
CA VAL A 20 -31.57 10.94 9.90
C VAL A 20 -32.65 11.19 10.97
N LYS A 21 -33.50 10.18 11.19
CA LYS A 21 -33.75 9.62 12.52
C LYS A 21 -33.80 8.11 12.34
N ALA A 22 -32.98 7.37 13.07
CA ALA A 22 -32.94 5.91 12.97
C ALA A 22 -34.25 5.31 13.50
N HIS A 23 -35.25 5.18 12.63
CA HIS A 23 -36.39 4.31 12.87
C HIS A 23 -36.10 2.96 12.20
N LEU A 24 -35.84 1.95 13.03
CA LEU A 24 -35.84 0.55 12.63
C LEU A 24 -37.26 0.20 12.14
N VAL A 25 -37.40 -0.10 10.85
CA VAL A 25 -38.66 -0.62 10.32
C VAL A 25 -38.69 -2.13 10.59
N GLY A 26 -39.52 -2.54 11.54
CA GLY A 26 -39.92 -3.96 11.68
C GLY A 26 -39.92 -4.56 13.10
N ARG A 27 -40.40 -3.84 14.12
CA ARG A 27 -41.03 -4.35 15.35
C ARG A 27 -41.47 -3.14 16.19
N ASP A 28 -42.76 -3.05 16.50
CA ASP A 28 -43.34 -1.93 17.26
C ASP A 28 -42.89 -1.83 18.72
N ASP A 29 -42.13 -2.80 19.26
CA ASP A 29 -41.58 -2.69 20.61
C ASP A 29 -40.24 -3.41 20.67
N VAL A 30 -39.16 -2.66 20.42
CA VAL A 30 -37.92 -2.87 21.16
C VAL A 30 -37.78 -1.63 22.02
N GLU A 31 -38.01 -1.76 23.33
CA GLU A 31 -37.68 -0.71 24.28
C GLU A 31 -36.19 -0.38 24.09
N GLN A 32 -35.91 0.70 23.36
CA GLN A 32 -34.68 1.44 23.61
C GLN A 32 -34.73 1.83 25.09
N PRO A 33 -33.60 1.76 25.83
CA PRO A 33 -33.62 2.18 27.21
C PRO A 33 -34.15 3.62 27.26
N ASN A 34 -35.32 3.81 27.89
CA ASN A 34 -35.97 5.13 28.03
C ASN A 34 -35.01 6.20 28.61
N ALA A 35 -33.92 5.78 29.25
CA ALA A 35 -32.86 6.64 29.76
C ALA A 35 -32.03 7.36 28.68
N VAL A 36 -31.91 6.83 27.46
CA VAL A 36 -31.05 7.43 26.40
C VAL A 36 -31.78 8.55 25.64
N GLN A 37 -33.03 8.31 25.22
CA GLN A 37 -33.85 9.31 24.51
C GLN A 37 -34.16 10.55 25.37
N VAL A 38 -34.41 10.37 26.66
CA VAL A 38 -34.69 11.49 27.57
C VAL A 38 -33.45 12.39 27.76
N ARG A 39 -32.24 11.83 27.66
CA ARG A 39 -30.97 12.56 27.85
C ARG A 39 -30.56 13.39 26.62
N GLU A 40 -30.77 12.87 25.40
CA GLU A 40 -30.49 13.59 24.15
C GLU A 40 -31.33 14.87 24.01
N ASP A 41 -32.62 14.80 24.35
CA ASP A 41 -33.56 15.92 24.25
C ASP A 41 -33.22 17.06 25.24
N GLU A 42 -32.75 16.75 26.45
CA GLU A 42 -32.33 17.75 27.44
C GLU A 42 -31.01 18.44 27.05
N LEU A 43 -30.05 17.67 26.54
CA LEU A 43 -28.73 18.17 26.15
C LEU A 43 -28.83 19.11 24.94
N ALA A 44 -29.60 18.72 23.92
CA ALA A 44 -29.87 19.54 22.74
C ALA A 44 -30.59 20.85 23.10
N ARG A 45 -31.60 20.79 23.99
CA ARG A 45 -32.28 21.98 24.52
C ARG A 45 -31.33 22.90 25.27
N THR A 46 -30.44 22.34 26.09
CA THR A 46 -29.43 23.12 26.84
C THR A 46 -28.51 23.88 25.89
N PHE A 47 -27.97 23.22 24.85
CA PHE A 47 -27.11 23.90 23.88
C PHE A 47 -27.85 24.97 23.06
N SER A 48 -29.10 24.72 22.70
CA SER A 48 -29.95 25.70 22.00
C SER A 48 -30.19 26.95 22.86
N GLN A 49 -30.48 26.77 24.15
CA GLN A 49 -30.64 27.89 25.10
C GLN A 49 -29.36 28.71 25.29
N LEU A 50 -28.19 28.06 25.19
CA LEU A 50 -26.89 28.73 25.28
C LEU A 50 -26.46 29.41 23.96
N GLY A 51 -27.27 29.31 22.90
CA GLY A 51 -26.97 29.92 21.59
C GLY A 51 -25.85 29.22 20.81
N ALA A 52 -25.62 27.93 21.08
CA ALA A 52 -24.61 27.15 20.38
C ALA A 52 -25.05 26.78 18.96
N ILE A 53 -24.08 26.68 18.04
CA ILE A 53 -24.29 26.24 16.67
C ILE A 53 -24.53 24.73 16.67
N GLU A 54 -25.57 24.31 15.96
CA GLU A 54 -25.86 22.90 15.73
C GLU A 54 -24.83 22.26 14.78
N PRO A 55 -24.19 21.15 15.18
CA PRO A 55 -23.28 20.43 14.31
C PRO A 55 -24.05 19.77 13.16
N PRO A 56 -23.44 19.57 11.98
CA PRO A 56 -24.11 18.99 10.82
C PRO A 56 -24.55 17.54 11.03
N PHE A 57 -23.89 16.83 11.95
CA PHE A 57 -24.24 15.48 12.40
C PHE A 57 -24.12 15.46 13.92
N ASP A 58 -25.03 14.74 14.58
CA ASP A 58 -25.01 14.64 16.02
C ASP A 58 -23.76 13.86 16.52
N PRO A 59 -22.90 14.47 17.35
CA PRO A 59 -21.66 13.83 17.81
C PRO A 59 -21.87 12.56 18.65
N GLU A 60 -22.93 12.49 19.47
CA GLU A 60 -23.19 11.30 20.31
C GLU A 60 -23.59 10.11 19.42
N THR A 61 -24.44 10.35 18.43
CA THR A 61 -24.80 9.37 17.39
C THR A 61 -23.57 8.87 16.63
N LEU A 62 -22.63 9.75 16.27
CA LEU A 62 -21.40 9.35 15.56
C LEU A 62 -20.50 8.44 16.43
N CYS A 63 -20.43 8.69 17.75
CA CYS A 63 -19.74 7.79 18.68
C CYS A 63 -20.40 6.41 18.71
N LEU A 64 -21.72 6.34 18.83
CA LEU A 64 -22.46 5.07 18.83
C LEU A 64 -22.29 4.29 17.52
N LEU A 65 -22.25 4.98 16.38
CA LEU A 65 -21.99 4.35 15.08
C LEU A 65 -20.60 3.70 15.02
N LEU A 66 -19.59 4.28 15.67
CA LEU A 66 -18.28 3.65 15.80
C LEU A 66 -18.35 2.38 16.66
N GLU A 67 -19.01 2.47 17.83
CA GLU A 67 -19.11 1.37 18.79
C GLU A 67 -19.84 0.15 18.22
N HIS A 68 -20.86 0.39 17.39
CA HIS A 68 -21.66 -0.67 16.76
C HIS A 68 -21.16 -1.09 15.38
N SER A 69 -20.14 -0.44 14.82
CA SER A 69 -19.60 -0.81 13.52
C SER A 69 -18.52 -1.89 13.65
N ASN A 70 -18.66 -2.92 12.83
CA ASN A 70 -17.68 -3.97 12.58
C ASN A 70 -16.57 -3.57 11.58
N ALA A 71 -16.67 -2.40 10.93
CA ALA A 71 -15.80 -1.98 9.83
C ALA A 71 -15.04 -0.67 10.09
N LEU A 72 -15.62 0.28 10.83
CA LEU A 72 -15.03 1.61 11.01
C LEU A 72 -13.80 1.57 11.94
N ARG A 73 -13.86 0.77 13.00
CA ARG A 73 -12.85 0.82 14.08
C ARG A 73 -11.45 0.49 13.57
N GLN A 74 -11.31 -0.53 12.73
CA GLN A 74 -10.02 -0.96 12.19
C GLN A 74 -9.37 0.13 11.32
N ASN A 75 -10.19 0.89 10.57
CA ASN A 75 -9.70 1.99 9.75
C ASN A 75 -9.17 3.14 10.61
N ILE A 76 -9.91 3.49 11.67
CA ILE A 76 -9.55 4.58 12.58
C ILE A 76 -8.31 4.20 13.40
N ASP A 77 -8.26 2.97 13.92
CA ASP A 77 -7.11 2.48 14.68
C ASP A 77 -5.83 2.45 13.81
N ALA A 78 -5.95 2.18 12.51
CA ALA A 78 -4.83 2.29 11.57
C ALA A 78 -4.30 3.72 11.44
N TYR A 79 -5.17 4.73 11.38
CA TYR A 79 -4.77 6.14 11.40
C TYR A 79 -4.10 6.53 12.72
N VAL A 80 -4.75 6.18 13.85
CA VAL A 80 -4.25 6.46 15.20
C VAL A 80 -2.84 5.90 15.40
N THR A 81 -2.60 4.67 14.92
CA THR A 81 -1.31 4.00 15.05
C THR A 81 -0.26 4.58 14.13
N ASN A 82 -0.57 4.75 12.84
CA ASN A 82 0.44 5.13 11.84
C ASN A 82 0.79 6.62 11.85
N ILE A 83 -0.13 7.49 12.26
CA ILE A 83 0.09 8.95 12.31
C ILE A 83 0.63 9.37 13.67
N ASP A 84 -0.02 8.93 14.75
CA ASP A 84 0.21 9.45 16.11
C ASP A 84 0.89 8.44 17.03
N GLY A 85 1.17 7.22 16.54
CA GLY A 85 1.68 6.13 17.38
C GLY A 85 3.18 6.14 17.66
N PHE A 86 3.98 6.75 16.77
CA PHE A 86 5.46 6.65 16.79
C PHE A 86 6.17 7.82 17.50
N GLY A 87 5.42 8.77 18.04
CA GLY A 87 5.97 9.91 18.77
C GLY A 87 6.41 11.06 17.86
N HIS A 88 7.44 11.77 18.29
CA HIS A 88 7.92 12.98 17.62
C HIS A 88 9.40 13.21 17.90
N LYS A 89 10.02 14.07 17.08
CA LYS A 89 11.35 14.61 17.27
C LYS A 89 11.36 16.13 17.06
N PHE A 90 12.43 16.78 17.50
CA PHE A 90 12.67 18.20 17.25
C PHE A 90 13.80 18.35 16.25
N GLU A 91 13.51 18.93 15.10
CA GLU A 91 14.51 19.18 14.06
C GLU A 91 14.97 20.63 14.13
N PRO A 92 16.28 20.89 14.00
CA PRO A 92 16.78 22.25 13.98
C PRO A 92 16.29 22.95 12.70
N VAL A 93 15.90 24.22 12.82
CA VAL A 93 15.52 25.05 11.66
C VAL A 93 16.71 25.20 10.71
N ILE A 94 17.88 25.50 11.27
CA ILE A 94 19.17 25.55 10.57
C ILE A 94 20.03 24.46 11.20
N ASN A 95 20.46 23.48 10.39
CA ASN A 95 21.42 22.49 10.85
C ASN A 95 22.82 23.13 10.90
N LEU A 96 23.27 23.52 12.10
CA LEU A 96 24.59 24.13 12.31
C LEU A 96 25.76 23.23 11.91
N GLU A 97 25.53 21.93 11.65
CA GLU A 97 26.55 20.97 11.19
C GLU A 97 26.65 20.90 9.67
N SER A 98 25.75 21.56 8.93
CA SER A 98 25.76 21.56 7.46
C SER A 98 26.77 22.57 6.92
N ASP A 99 27.44 22.24 5.81
CA ASP A 99 28.29 23.17 5.06
C ASP A 99 27.53 24.43 4.59
N GLU A 100 26.21 24.34 4.48
CA GLU A 100 25.33 25.45 4.10
C GLU A 100 24.98 26.38 5.28
N ALA A 101 25.25 25.98 6.52
CA ALA A 101 24.83 26.71 7.70
C ALA A 101 25.34 28.16 7.76
N PRO A 102 26.63 28.45 7.45
CA PRO A 102 27.12 29.83 7.44
C PRO A 102 26.38 30.71 6.42
N ALA A 103 26.03 30.17 5.25
CA ALA A 103 25.30 30.90 4.21
C ALA A 103 23.85 31.18 4.64
N GLN A 104 23.17 30.20 5.26
CA GLN A 104 21.82 30.37 5.78
C GLN A 104 21.75 31.41 6.91
N ILE A 105 22.74 31.40 7.80
CA ILE A 105 22.86 32.37 8.90
C ILE A 105 23.19 33.76 8.35
N ALA A 106 24.09 33.87 7.37
CA ALA A 106 24.40 35.13 6.72
C ALA A 106 23.16 35.77 6.10
N ASN A 107 22.35 34.96 5.39
CA ASN A 107 21.07 35.41 4.82
C ASN A 107 20.05 35.82 5.90
N ALA A 108 19.97 35.08 7.01
CA ALA A 108 19.09 35.44 8.13
C ALA A 108 19.46 36.82 8.73
N ILE A 109 20.76 37.06 8.98
CA ILE A 109 21.27 38.36 9.48
C ILE A 109 20.99 39.48 8.47
N TYR A 110 21.19 39.22 7.17
CA TYR A 110 20.90 40.19 6.12
C TYR A 110 19.42 40.63 6.14
N ILE A 111 18.49 39.68 6.20
CA ILE A 111 17.04 39.95 6.24
C ILE A 111 16.67 40.74 7.51
N GLU A 112 17.27 40.40 8.66
CA GLU A 112 17.06 41.11 9.92
C GLU A 112 17.52 42.57 9.82
N ARG A 113 18.74 42.81 9.32
CA ARG A 113 19.28 44.18 9.13
C ARG A 113 18.44 45.00 8.16
N LEU A 114 18.02 44.39 7.04
CA LEU A 114 17.18 45.05 6.04
C LEU A 114 15.87 45.54 6.68
N ARG A 115 15.23 44.69 7.50
CA ARG A 115 13.98 45.05 8.17
C ARG A 115 14.16 46.13 9.24
N GLN A 116 15.26 46.11 9.99
CA GLN A 116 15.59 47.16 10.97
C GLN A 116 15.79 48.51 10.27
N GLN A 117 16.41 48.51 9.09
CA GLN A 117 16.57 49.71 8.27
C GLN A 117 15.22 50.23 7.73
N GLU A 118 14.33 49.33 7.27
CA GLU A 118 12.97 49.70 6.83
C GLU A 118 12.10 50.23 7.98
N ALA A 119 12.29 49.71 9.20
CA ALA A 119 11.57 50.14 10.40
C ALA A 119 12.05 51.50 10.95
N GLY A 120 13.17 52.03 10.45
CA GLY A 120 13.73 53.33 10.87
C GLY A 120 14.37 53.32 12.26
N GLU A 121 14.90 52.18 12.71
CA GLU A 121 15.63 52.06 13.98
C GLU A 121 16.93 52.89 13.96
N GLU A 122 17.39 53.39 15.12
CA GLU A 122 18.58 54.27 15.25
C GLU A 122 19.88 53.61 14.73
N THR A 123 19.94 52.28 14.68
CA THR A 123 21.05 51.51 14.13
C THR A 123 20.99 51.45 12.60
N THR A 124 21.66 52.39 11.94
CA THR A 124 21.91 52.30 10.50
C THR A 124 23.14 51.42 10.25
N PHE A 125 22.97 50.27 9.59
CA PHE A 125 24.09 49.42 9.19
C PHE A 125 24.75 49.98 7.93
N GLU A 126 26.07 50.22 7.94
CA GLU A 126 26.82 50.64 6.75
C GLU A 126 26.86 49.55 5.67
N ASN A 127 26.81 48.27 6.08
CA ASN A 127 26.72 47.11 5.19
C ASN A 127 25.64 46.14 5.66
N LEU A 128 24.72 45.77 4.76
CA LEU A 128 23.66 44.81 5.04
C LEU A 128 24.19 43.37 5.08
N ASP A 129 25.21 43.06 4.29
CA ASP A 129 25.83 41.74 4.29
C ASP A 129 26.75 41.56 5.52
N PRO A 130 26.61 40.46 6.28
CA PRO A 130 27.47 40.19 7.43
C PRO A 130 28.87 39.75 7.00
N THR A 131 29.85 40.12 7.79
CA THR A 131 31.23 39.62 7.65
C THR A 131 31.33 38.17 8.11
N LYS A 132 32.39 37.47 7.67
CA LYS A 132 32.60 36.07 8.06
C LYS A 132 32.76 35.93 9.58
N GLU A 133 33.46 36.87 10.20
CA GLU A 133 33.66 36.90 11.65
C GLU A 133 32.35 37.08 12.42
N GLU A 134 31.40 37.87 11.89
CA GLU A 134 30.06 38.03 12.46
C GLU A 134 29.23 36.74 12.35
N VAL A 135 29.30 36.05 11.21
CA VAL A 135 28.63 34.76 11.01
C VAL A 135 29.20 33.70 11.96
N ASP A 136 30.53 33.60 12.07
CA ASP A 136 31.20 32.64 12.95
C ASP A 136 30.86 32.91 14.43
N ALA A 137 30.85 34.19 14.85
CA ALA A 137 30.41 34.58 16.19
C ALA A 137 28.93 34.22 16.43
N LYS A 138 28.07 34.41 15.43
CA LYS A 138 26.65 34.08 15.53
C LYS A 138 26.41 32.57 15.63
N ILE A 139 27.19 31.75 14.94
CA ILE A 139 27.13 30.28 15.05
C ILE A 139 27.38 29.83 16.49
N ILE A 140 28.42 30.39 17.15
CA ILE A 140 28.75 30.06 18.54
C ILE A 140 27.60 30.46 19.47
N GLU A 141 27.04 31.65 19.28
CA GLU A 141 25.88 32.13 20.07
C GLU A 141 24.65 31.21 19.88
N LEU A 142 24.33 30.88 18.63
CA LEU A 142 23.19 30.04 18.28
C LEU A 142 23.31 28.65 18.88
N HIS A 143 24.50 28.07 18.94
CA HIS A 143 24.71 26.74 19.51
C HIS A 143 24.23 26.65 20.97
N ASP A 144 24.55 27.64 21.80
CA ASP A 144 24.10 27.68 23.20
C ASP A 144 22.61 28.00 23.34
N LEU A 145 22.07 28.91 22.51
CA LEU A 145 20.65 29.24 22.50
C LEU A 145 19.79 28.04 22.07
N MET A 146 20.19 27.36 20.99
CA MET A 146 19.54 26.15 20.49
C MET A 146 19.52 25.05 21.54
N ARG A 147 20.63 24.83 22.25
CA ARG A 147 20.69 23.84 23.34
C ARG A 147 19.68 24.14 24.47
N ARG A 148 19.55 25.41 24.85
CA ARG A 148 18.59 25.84 25.89
C ARG A 148 17.15 25.65 25.43
N GLU A 149 16.82 26.07 24.21
CA GLU A 149 15.47 25.88 23.64
C GLU A 149 15.12 24.40 23.50
N LYS A 150 16.05 23.55 23.04
CA LYS A 150 15.84 22.10 22.95
C LYS A 150 15.51 21.51 24.32
N SER A 151 16.27 21.89 25.34
CA SER A 151 16.06 21.39 26.71
C SER A 151 14.70 21.80 27.25
N LYS A 152 14.25 23.04 26.97
CA LYS A 152 12.91 23.53 27.32
C LYS A 152 11.82 22.71 26.62
N LEU A 153 11.96 22.46 25.32
CA LEU A 153 11.01 21.69 24.52
C LEU A 153 10.86 20.25 24.99
N VAL A 154 11.98 19.53 25.16
CA VAL A 154 11.98 18.14 25.58
C VAL A 154 11.29 18.01 26.94
N ASN A 155 11.68 18.83 27.91
CA ASN A 155 11.06 18.84 29.24
C ASN A 155 9.56 19.19 29.16
N PHE A 156 9.17 20.16 28.34
CA PHE A 156 7.77 20.52 28.19
C PHE A 156 6.94 19.37 27.61
N PHE A 157 7.31 18.78 26.47
CA PHE A 157 6.50 17.74 25.82
C PHE A 157 6.52 16.39 26.56
N GLU A 158 7.48 16.18 27.47
CA GLU A 158 7.49 15.04 28.39
C GLU A 158 6.43 15.20 29.51
N PHE A 159 6.17 16.43 29.98
CA PHE A 159 5.29 16.71 31.13
C PHE A 159 4.08 17.62 30.81
N CYS A 160 3.80 17.89 29.54
CA CYS A 160 2.71 18.79 29.14
C CYS A 160 1.31 18.21 29.40
N CYS A 161 1.20 16.96 29.81
CA CYS A 161 -0.06 16.28 30.10
C CYS A 161 0.01 15.69 31.51
N ALA A 162 -1.03 15.87 32.34
CA ALA A 162 -1.01 15.36 33.72
C ALA A 162 -1.24 13.85 33.83
N ASP A 163 -2.25 13.32 33.11
CA ASP A 163 -2.72 11.95 33.32
C ASP A 163 -2.20 10.94 32.29
N VAL A 164 -1.72 11.41 31.15
CA VAL A 164 -1.35 10.58 29.99
C VAL A 164 -0.11 11.13 29.31
N SER A 165 0.59 10.31 28.51
CA SER A 165 1.67 10.83 27.67
C SER A 165 1.13 11.71 26.54
N PHE A 166 1.96 12.63 26.04
CA PHE A 166 1.60 13.46 24.87
C PHE A 166 1.21 12.61 23.64
N VAL A 167 1.86 11.46 23.45
CA VAL A 167 1.51 10.48 22.41
C VAL A 167 0.09 9.94 22.60
N SER A 168 -0.29 9.63 23.84
CA SER A 168 -1.64 9.14 24.15
C SER A 168 -2.71 10.23 23.93
N LEU A 169 -2.40 11.48 24.27
CA LEU A 169 -3.28 12.62 23.97
C LEU A 169 -3.50 12.76 22.46
N ARG A 170 -2.44 12.67 21.66
CA ARG A 170 -2.51 12.69 20.19
C ARG A 170 -3.35 11.54 19.62
N ARG A 171 -3.17 10.32 20.13
CA ARG A 171 -3.98 9.16 19.70
C ARG A 171 -5.48 9.38 19.93
N ARG A 172 -5.87 9.92 21.09
CA ARG A 172 -7.28 10.26 21.39
C ARG A 172 -7.79 11.36 20.47
N MET A 173 -6.99 12.39 20.23
CA MET A 173 -7.32 13.46 19.30
C MET A 173 -7.57 12.92 17.89
N ARG A 174 -6.69 12.06 17.37
CA ARG A 174 -6.87 11.46 16.05
C ARG A 174 -8.15 10.64 15.97
N GLN A 175 -8.44 9.84 17.00
CA GLN A 175 -9.69 9.11 17.07
C GLN A 175 -10.91 10.05 16.98
N ASP A 176 -10.95 11.12 17.78
CA ASP A 176 -12.05 12.09 17.75
C ASP A 176 -12.18 12.81 16.40
N ILE A 177 -11.06 13.16 15.75
CA ILE A 177 -11.07 13.74 14.39
C ILE A 177 -11.69 12.77 13.39
N GLU A 178 -11.29 11.51 13.39
CA GLU A 178 -11.79 10.54 12.40
C GLU A 178 -13.23 10.10 12.66
N VAL A 179 -13.68 10.12 13.92
CA VAL A 179 -15.04 9.74 14.32
C VAL A 179 -16.02 10.89 14.18
N LEU A 180 -15.67 12.07 14.69
CA LEU A 180 -16.55 13.24 14.80
C LEU A 180 -16.27 14.32 13.76
N GLY A 181 -15.13 14.24 13.06
CA GLY A 181 -14.62 15.33 12.24
C GLY A 181 -14.02 16.48 13.06
N ASN A 182 -14.02 16.36 14.40
CA ASN A 182 -13.71 17.43 15.34
C ASN A 182 -13.02 16.87 16.59
N ALA A 183 -11.95 17.52 17.06
CA ALA A 183 -11.32 17.22 18.34
C ALA A 183 -10.87 18.50 19.05
N TYR A 184 -10.75 18.44 20.37
CA TYR A 184 -10.49 19.62 21.21
C TYR A 184 -9.43 19.33 22.26
N TRP A 185 -8.46 20.24 22.38
CA TRP A 185 -7.52 20.28 23.49
C TRP A 185 -7.77 21.51 24.35
N GLU A 186 -7.91 21.32 25.66
CA GLU A 186 -7.81 22.41 26.62
C GLU A 186 -6.34 22.82 26.74
N ILE A 187 -6.08 24.13 26.73
CA ILE A 187 -4.77 24.72 26.91
C ILE A 187 -4.81 25.55 28.19
N ILE A 188 -4.02 25.14 29.18
CA ILE A 188 -3.88 25.83 30.46
C ILE A 188 -2.59 26.63 30.45
N ARG A 189 -2.68 27.90 30.84
CA ARG A 189 -1.54 28.80 31.02
C ARG A 189 -1.15 28.95 32.49
N ASN A 190 0.14 29.12 32.74
CA ASN A 190 0.64 29.45 34.08
C ASN A 190 0.38 30.93 34.43
N GLY A 191 0.75 31.35 35.65
CA GLY A 191 0.59 32.73 36.10
C GLY A 191 1.42 33.77 35.33
N ALA A 192 2.40 33.33 34.52
CA ALA A 192 3.18 34.18 33.63
C ALA A 192 2.57 34.28 32.21
N GLY A 193 1.44 33.60 31.95
CA GLY A 193 0.79 33.55 30.65
C GLY A 193 1.42 32.57 29.66
N GLU A 194 2.38 31.74 30.08
CA GLU A 194 2.97 30.71 29.22
C GLU A 194 2.12 29.44 29.22
N ILE A 195 2.11 28.71 28.10
CA ILE A 195 1.45 27.39 28.01
C ILE A 195 2.12 26.43 29.00
N ALA A 196 1.32 25.82 29.86
CA ALA A 196 1.79 24.90 30.89
C ALA A 196 1.32 23.46 30.65
N GLN A 197 0.07 23.26 30.21
CA GLN A 197 -0.53 21.94 30.12
C GLN A 197 -1.58 21.83 29.01
N PHE A 198 -1.72 20.62 28.46
CA PHE A 198 -2.78 20.20 27.56
C PHE A 198 -3.66 19.15 28.22
N ASN A 199 -4.99 19.31 28.11
CA ASN A 199 -5.94 18.28 28.50
C ASN A 199 -6.83 17.86 27.33
N TYR A 200 -7.20 16.59 27.36
CA TYR A 200 -8.18 16.03 26.44
C TYR A 200 -9.60 16.47 26.82
N ILE A 201 -10.35 16.99 25.85
CA ILE A 201 -11.78 17.25 26.00
C ILE A 201 -12.55 16.29 25.06
N PRO A 202 -13.50 15.49 25.56
CA PRO A 202 -14.32 14.62 24.71
C PRO A 202 -15.17 15.42 23.73
N GLY A 203 -14.98 15.20 22.42
CA GLY A 203 -15.60 16.02 21.38
C GLY A 203 -17.13 16.05 21.40
N TYR A 204 -17.79 14.97 21.81
CA TYR A 204 -19.26 14.91 21.84
C TYR A 204 -19.89 15.85 22.88
N THR A 205 -19.12 16.22 23.92
CA THR A 205 -19.56 17.13 25.00
C THR A 205 -19.43 18.62 24.65
N MET A 206 -18.81 18.94 23.51
CA MET A 206 -18.48 20.32 23.11
C MET A 206 -19.43 20.86 22.06
N ARG A 207 -19.72 22.17 22.15
CA ARG A 207 -20.36 22.94 21.06
C ARG A 207 -19.69 24.30 20.85
N LEU A 208 -19.69 24.75 19.61
CA LEU A 208 -19.19 26.05 19.15
C LEU A 208 -20.29 27.10 19.22
N LEU A 209 -19.92 28.35 19.52
CA LEU A 209 -20.80 29.50 19.31
C LEU A 209 -20.50 30.20 17.97
N SER A 210 -21.42 31.07 17.58
CA SER A 210 -21.24 32.03 16.48
C SER A 210 -19.94 32.82 16.63
N LEU A 211 -19.34 33.17 15.49
CA LEU A 211 -18.17 34.04 15.46
C LEU A 211 -18.56 35.39 16.04
N ASP A 212 -17.77 35.89 16.99
CA ASP A 212 -18.06 37.18 17.60
C ASP A 212 -17.99 38.29 16.54
N ALA A 213 -18.97 39.18 16.56
CA ALA A 213 -19.10 40.25 15.56
C ALA A 213 -17.97 41.28 15.67
N THR A 214 -17.43 41.49 16.87
CA THR A 214 -16.35 42.44 17.16
C THR A 214 -14.98 41.78 16.95
N ALA A 215 -14.17 42.39 16.09
CA ALA A 215 -12.75 42.04 16.01
C ALA A 215 -11.98 42.58 17.23
N VAL A 216 -10.94 41.85 17.61
CA VAL A 216 -10.06 42.15 18.75
C VAL A 216 -8.64 42.29 18.24
N ASP A 217 -7.93 43.30 18.74
CA ASP A 217 -6.49 43.50 18.50
C ASP A 217 -5.70 42.38 19.18
N VAL A 218 -4.94 41.63 18.38
CA VAL A 218 -4.10 40.54 18.86
C VAL A 218 -2.68 40.75 18.37
N GLU A 219 -1.74 40.68 19.29
CA GLU A 219 -0.31 40.63 18.98
C GLU A 219 0.03 39.21 18.54
N THR A 220 0.40 39.05 17.26
CA THR A 220 0.74 37.76 16.66
C THR A 220 2.20 37.77 16.24
N LYS A 221 2.95 36.76 16.70
CA LYS A 221 4.33 36.55 16.30
C LYS A 221 4.39 35.98 14.88
N ILE A 222 5.16 36.64 14.00
CA ILE A 222 5.41 36.21 12.63
C ILE A 222 6.91 36.05 12.43
N LYS A 223 7.30 34.95 11.79
CA LYS A 223 8.70 34.65 11.55
C LYS A 223 9.25 35.61 10.49
N ILE A 224 10.36 36.29 10.79
CA ILE A 224 11.02 37.26 9.88
C ILE A 224 12.09 36.54 9.07
N SER A 225 13.01 35.92 9.79
CA SER A 225 14.15 35.16 9.31
C SER A 225 14.06 33.77 9.91
N ASP A 226 14.99 32.88 9.58
CA ASP A 226 15.01 31.58 10.24
C ASP A 226 15.35 31.63 11.74
N LEU A 227 15.82 32.77 12.23
CA LEU A 227 16.31 32.97 13.60
C LEU A 227 15.41 33.84 14.48
N GLU A 228 14.63 34.78 13.91
CA GLU A 228 13.92 35.80 14.69
C GLU A 228 12.43 35.96 14.33
N PHE A 229 11.63 36.38 15.32
CA PHE A 229 10.22 36.71 15.17
C PHE A 229 9.97 38.22 15.29
N ASP A 230 9.00 38.73 14.54
CA ASP A 230 8.41 40.04 14.78
C ASP A 230 7.05 39.88 15.45
N THR A 231 6.61 40.89 16.18
CA THR A 231 5.26 40.97 16.71
C THR A 231 4.46 41.98 15.90
N ILE A 232 3.45 41.49 15.16
CA ILE A 232 2.53 42.37 14.46
C ILE A 232 1.18 42.41 15.16
N LYS A 233 0.55 43.59 15.17
CA LYS A 233 -0.83 43.76 15.63
C LYS A 233 -1.78 43.47 14.48
N MET A 234 -2.68 42.52 14.70
CA MET A 234 -3.72 42.18 13.73
C MET A 234 -5.08 42.08 14.40
N GLN A 235 -6.11 42.47 13.66
CA GLN A 235 -7.51 42.33 14.08
C GLN A 235 -7.98 40.90 13.81
N ARG A 236 -8.47 40.20 14.83
CA ARG A 236 -9.00 38.83 14.69
C ARG A 236 -10.36 38.71 15.38
N GLN A 237 -11.26 37.95 14.77
CA GLN A 237 -12.51 37.53 15.39
C GLN A 237 -12.33 36.14 15.99
N PHE A 238 -12.94 35.91 17.14
CA PHE A 238 -12.82 34.66 17.90
C PHE A 238 -14.19 34.04 18.16
N ARG A 239 -14.20 32.73 18.42
CA ARG A 239 -15.37 32.00 18.90
C ARG A 239 -15.24 31.66 20.38
N LYS A 240 -16.39 31.56 21.02
CA LYS A 240 -16.54 30.91 22.31
C LYS A 240 -16.96 29.46 22.11
N LEU A 241 -16.55 28.61 23.04
CA LEU A 241 -16.95 27.22 23.07
C LEU A 241 -17.58 26.93 24.42
N VAL A 242 -18.49 25.97 24.44
CA VAL A 242 -19.14 25.52 25.67
C VAL A 242 -19.14 24.01 25.73
N GLN A 243 -18.77 23.48 26.89
CA GLN A 243 -18.86 22.08 27.23
C GLN A 243 -20.04 21.87 28.17
N VAL A 244 -20.83 20.82 27.94
CA VAL A 244 -21.88 20.40 28.89
C VAL A 244 -21.60 18.96 29.31
N VAL A 245 -21.39 18.76 30.61
CA VAL A 245 -21.17 17.45 31.23
C VAL A 245 -22.07 17.35 32.46
N GLU A 246 -22.90 16.31 32.54
CA GLU A 246 -23.83 16.09 33.67
C GLU A 246 -24.69 17.32 34.01
N GLY A 247 -25.18 18.03 32.98
CA GLY A 247 -26.00 19.23 33.13
C GLY A 247 -25.25 20.50 33.58
N LYS A 248 -23.93 20.44 33.76
CA LYS A 248 -23.08 21.61 34.08
C LYS A 248 -22.42 22.14 32.82
N SER A 249 -22.55 23.45 32.60
CA SER A 249 -21.89 24.14 31.48
C SER A 249 -20.58 24.79 31.90
N VAL A 250 -19.52 24.57 31.11
CA VAL A 250 -18.22 25.22 31.26
C VAL A 250 -17.86 25.92 29.95
N TRP A 251 -17.45 27.18 30.04
CA TRP A 251 -17.12 28.03 28.90
C TRP A 251 -15.62 28.12 28.66
N PHE A 252 -15.28 28.14 27.38
CA PHE A 252 -13.92 28.21 26.86
C PHE A 252 -13.82 29.29 25.78
N LYS A 253 -12.59 29.74 25.54
CA LYS A 253 -12.25 30.66 24.45
C LYS A 253 -11.28 30.01 23.46
N GLU A 254 -11.25 30.48 22.23
CA GLU A 254 -10.27 30.00 21.24
C GLU A 254 -8.83 30.34 21.65
N LEU A 255 -7.87 29.48 21.29
CA LEU A 255 -6.43 29.71 21.51
C LEU A 255 -5.98 31.09 20.97
N GLY A 256 -5.38 31.89 21.86
CA GLY A 256 -4.90 33.23 21.57
C GLY A 256 -5.94 34.35 21.69
N ASP A 257 -7.15 34.08 22.19
CA ASP A 257 -8.11 35.13 22.52
C ASP A 257 -7.68 35.88 23.80
N PRO A 258 -7.33 37.19 23.72
CA PRO A 258 -6.81 37.94 24.86
C PRO A 258 -7.90 38.33 25.87
N ARG A 259 -9.18 38.15 25.54
CA ARG A 259 -10.29 38.62 26.38
C ARG A 259 -10.43 37.79 27.67
N VAL A 260 -10.96 38.45 28.70
CA VAL A 260 -11.30 37.81 29.98
C VAL A 260 -12.76 37.37 29.93
N ILE A 261 -12.98 36.09 29.62
CA ILE A 261 -14.31 35.48 29.55
C ILE A 261 -14.55 34.66 30.82
N SER A 262 -15.75 34.75 31.40
CA SER A 262 -16.16 33.95 32.57
C SER A 262 -16.28 32.48 32.21
N ARG A 263 -15.61 31.60 32.97
CA ARG A 263 -15.69 30.14 32.81
C ARG A 263 -17.09 29.60 33.10
N LYS A 264 -17.86 30.23 33.99
CA LYS A 264 -19.23 29.77 34.32
C LYS A 264 -20.30 30.29 33.38
N THR A 265 -20.19 31.55 32.95
CA THR A 265 -21.30 32.27 32.28
C THR A 265 -21.02 32.65 30.83
N GLY A 266 -19.77 32.57 30.36
CA GLY A 266 -19.39 32.97 29.00
C GLY A 266 -19.45 34.47 28.74
N LYS A 267 -19.68 35.30 29.78
CA LYS A 267 -19.68 36.76 29.70
C LYS A 267 -18.27 37.32 29.69
N GLU A 268 -18.06 38.38 28.92
CA GLU A 268 -16.79 39.11 28.84
C GLU A 268 -16.69 40.14 29.96
N PHE A 269 -15.50 40.26 30.54
CA PHE A 269 -15.14 41.22 31.58
C PHE A 269 -13.91 42.01 31.15
N LYS A 270 -13.77 43.22 31.70
CA LYS A 270 -12.63 44.10 31.38
C LYS A 270 -11.29 43.53 31.87
N ASP A 271 -11.30 42.93 33.06
CA ASP A 271 -10.13 42.35 33.71
C ASP A 271 -10.55 41.22 34.67
N VAL A 272 -9.55 40.47 35.15
CA VAL A 272 -9.77 39.36 36.08
C VAL A 272 -10.30 39.86 37.44
N GLU A 273 -9.98 41.09 37.83
CA GLU A 273 -10.47 41.68 39.09
C GLU A 273 -11.98 41.98 39.01
N ALA A 274 -12.46 42.54 37.90
CA ALA A 274 -13.88 42.77 37.65
C ALA A 274 -14.68 41.46 37.62
N LEU A 275 -14.10 40.40 37.04
CA LEU A 275 -14.69 39.07 37.07
C LEU A 275 -14.84 38.55 38.51
N LYS A 276 -13.75 38.57 39.29
CA LYS A 276 -13.75 38.10 40.68
C LYS A 276 -14.61 38.95 41.60
N LYS A 277 -14.80 40.23 41.28
CA LYS A 277 -15.72 41.13 41.99
C LYS A 277 -17.19 40.74 41.75
N ASN A 278 -17.50 40.24 40.56
CA ASN A 278 -18.86 39.78 40.22
C ASN A 278 -19.17 38.40 40.80
N ASP A 279 -18.24 37.45 40.69
CA ASP A 279 -18.32 36.14 41.35
C ASP A 279 -16.92 35.71 41.85
N PRO A 280 -16.66 35.74 43.18
CA PRO A 280 -15.37 35.33 43.75
C PRO A 280 -14.97 33.89 43.48
N MET A 281 -15.94 33.02 43.16
CA MET A 281 -15.72 31.60 42.86
C MET A 281 -15.60 31.33 41.35
N ASP A 282 -15.63 32.38 40.52
CA ASP A 282 -15.43 32.27 39.07
C ASP A 282 -13.99 32.59 38.67
N GLY A 283 -13.60 32.08 37.50
CA GLY A 283 -12.27 32.25 36.94
C GLY A 283 -12.33 32.50 35.44
N PRO A 284 -11.23 33.02 34.86
CA PRO A 284 -11.15 33.19 33.43
C PRO A 284 -11.27 31.83 32.72
N ALA A 285 -11.99 31.82 31.60
CA ALA A 285 -12.13 30.67 30.71
C ALA A 285 -10.76 30.29 30.14
N HIS A 286 -10.47 28.98 30.12
CA HIS A 286 -9.27 28.45 29.49
C HIS A 286 -9.39 28.49 27.97
N GLU A 287 -8.24 28.32 27.31
CA GLU A 287 -8.14 28.31 25.86
C GLU A 287 -8.38 26.90 25.32
N VAL A 288 -8.97 26.81 24.13
CA VAL A 288 -9.18 25.54 23.43
C VAL A 288 -8.58 25.62 22.04
N LEU A 289 -7.85 24.56 21.67
CA LEU A 289 -7.42 24.31 20.31
C LEU A 289 -8.39 23.31 19.66
N HIS A 290 -9.11 23.78 18.65
CA HIS A 290 -10.04 22.98 17.84
C HIS A 290 -9.34 22.44 16.59
N PHE A 291 -9.28 21.12 16.48
CA PHE A 291 -8.86 20.40 15.29
C PHE A 291 -10.09 19.93 14.51
N LYS A 292 -10.08 20.05 13.19
CA LYS A 292 -11.22 19.66 12.37
C LYS A 292 -10.84 19.23 10.96
N ILE A 293 -11.60 18.28 10.41
CA ILE A 293 -11.58 17.98 8.97
C ILE A 293 -12.37 19.08 8.27
N HIS A 294 -11.77 19.80 7.34
CA HIS A 294 -12.41 20.95 6.70
C HIS A 294 -13.78 20.61 6.09
N ASN A 295 -14.81 21.38 6.44
CA ASN A 295 -16.11 21.39 5.79
C ASN A 295 -16.43 22.83 5.35
N PRO A 296 -16.67 23.09 4.05
CA PRO A 296 -16.94 24.44 3.56
C PRO A 296 -18.30 25.00 4.02
N ARG A 297 -19.22 24.14 4.46
CA ARG A 297 -20.62 24.50 4.78
C ARG A 297 -20.88 24.73 6.27
N SER A 298 -19.96 24.34 7.16
CA SER A 298 -20.16 24.39 8.61
C SER A 298 -18.90 24.86 9.34
N ALA A 299 -19.09 25.44 10.53
CA ALA A 299 -17.98 25.74 11.44
C ALA A 299 -17.29 24.46 11.96
N TYR A 300 -18.07 23.38 12.10
CA TYR A 300 -17.59 22.05 12.46
C TYR A 300 -16.98 21.34 11.26
N GLY A 301 -16.06 20.43 11.55
CA GLY A 301 -15.61 19.45 10.57
C GLY A 301 -16.59 18.31 10.38
N THR A 302 -16.31 17.46 9.39
CA THR A 302 -17.15 16.30 9.06
C THR A 302 -16.28 15.08 8.82
N PRO A 303 -16.63 13.91 9.40
CA PRO A 303 -15.87 12.69 9.22
C PRO A 303 -15.77 12.27 7.75
N ARG A 304 -14.60 11.76 7.33
CA ARG A 304 -14.36 11.35 5.94
C ARG A 304 -15.24 10.18 5.46
N TRP A 305 -15.69 9.34 6.39
CA TRP A 305 -16.52 8.16 6.10
C TRP A 305 -18.02 8.46 5.98
N ILE A 306 -18.45 9.70 6.22
CA ILE A 306 -19.88 10.03 6.26
C ILE A 306 -20.59 9.75 4.93
N GLY A 307 -19.90 9.88 3.80
CA GLY A 307 -20.42 9.53 2.47
C GLY A 307 -20.73 8.03 2.32
N ASN A 308 -20.13 7.19 3.17
CA ASN A 308 -20.31 5.74 3.22
C ASN A 308 -21.21 5.28 4.38
N LEU A 309 -21.95 6.19 5.03
CA LEU A 309 -22.83 5.88 6.16
C LEU A 309 -23.75 4.67 5.91
N LEU A 310 -24.37 4.60 4.73
CA LEU A 310 -25.24 3.48 4.36
C LEU A 310 -24.49 2.13 4.25
N SER A 311 -23.21 2.15 3.89
CA SER A 311 -22.39 0.93 3.84
C SER A 311 -22.06 0.44 5.25
N VAL A 312 -21.76 1.36 6.18
CA VAL A 312 -21.55 1.06 7.61
C VAL A 312 -22.80 0.45 8.22
N MET A 313 -23.95 1.11 8.06
CA MET A 313 -25.23 0.62 8.57
C MET A 313 -25.64 -0.70 7.91
N GLY A 314 -25.46 -0.82 6.59
CA GLY A 314 -25.80 -2.02 5.83
C GLY A 314 -24.97 -3.23 6.23
N SER A 315 -23.67 -3.04 6.49
CA SER A 315 -22.77 -4.08 7.02
C SER A 315 -23.27 -4.60 8.37
N ARG A 316 -23.52 -3.70 9.33
CA ARG A 316 -24.10 -4.05 10.63
C ARG A 316 -25.44 -4.77 10.51
N GLN A 317 -26.36 -4.25 9.69
CA GLN A 317 -27.68 -4.88 9.50
C GLN A 317 -27.56 -6.27 8.89
N SER A 318 -26.60 -6.49 7.97
CA SER A 318 -26.39 -7.78 7.35
C SER A 318 -25.90 -8.83 8.35
N GLU A 319 -25.00 -8.44 9.26
CA GLU A 319 -24.57 -9.29 10.38
C GLU A 319 -25.71 -9.57 11.35
N GLU A 320 -26.54 -8.57 11.68
CA GLU A 320 -27.71 -8.78 12.52
C GLU A 320 -28.69 -9.78 11.90
N VAL A 321 -28.94 -9.69 10.60
CA VAL A 321 -29.80 -10.66 9.90
C VAL A 321 -29.20 -12.06 9.97
N ASN A 322 -27.88 -12.20 9.80
CA ASN A 322 -27.18 -13.47 9.97
C ASN A 322 -27.23 -13.98 11.41
N PHE A 323 -27.12 -13.10 12.41
CA PHE A 323 -27.25 -13.46 13.82
C PHE A 323 -28.67 -13.92 14.14
N LEU A 324 -29.68 -13.14 13.74
CA LEU A 324 -31.10 -13.44 13.92
C LEU A 324 -31.52 -14.71 13.18
N TYR A 325 -30.83 -15.09 12.09
CA TYR A 325 -31.05 -16.37 11.42
C TYR A 325 -30.88 -17.53 12.39
N PHE A 326 -29.85 -17.53 13.23
CA PHE A 326 -29.59 -18.59 14.22
C PHE A 326 -30.61 -18.63 15.38
N GLU A 327 -31.24 -17.50 15.70
CA GLU A 327 -32.22 -17.42 16.78
C GLU A 327 -33.65 -17.69 16.31
N ASN A 328 -34.03 -17.14 15.16
CA ASN A 328 -35.44 -17.03 14.75
C ASN A 328 -35.84 -17.92 13.57
N LYS A 329 -34.89 -18.44 12.78
CA LYS A 329 -35.20 -19.14 11.52
C LYS A 329 -34.67 -20.58 11.53
N SER A 330 -35.44 -21.50 12.12
CA SER A 330 -35.27 -22.94 11.85
C SER A 330 -36.37 -23.39 10.91
N ILE A 331 -36.03 -23.67 9.65
CA ILE A 331 -36.88 -24.51 8.80
C ILE A 331 -36.72 -25.93 9.34
N PRO A 332 -37.81 -26.64 9.72
CA PRO A 332 -37.68 -27.99 10.24
C PRO A 332 -36.97 -28.85 9.17
N PRO A 333 -35.91 -29.61 9.52
CA PRO A 333 -35.10 -30.33 8.54
C PRO A 333 -35.91 -31.39 7.77
N MET A 334 -37.03 -31.82 8.35
CA MET A 334 -37.92 -32.83 7.80
C MET A 334 -39.37 -32.55 8.19
N VAL A 335 -40.29 -32.81 7.26
CA VAL A 335 -41.73 -32.86 7.51
C VAL A 335 -42.22 -34.28 7.29
N MET A 336 -42.90 -34.83 8.29
CA MET A 336 -43.59 -36.12 8.18
C MET A 336 -45.05 -35.87 7.82
N LEU A 337 -45.43 -36.21 6.58
CA LEU A 337 -46.78 -36.07 6.06
C LEU A 337 -47.51 -37.40 6.17
N VAL A 338 -48.61 -37.43 6.92
CA VAL A 338 -49.51 -38.59 6.95
C VAL A 338 -50.71 -38.30 6.06
N SER A 339 -50.85 -39.02 4.94
CA SER A 339 -51.89 -38.78 3.94
C SER A 339 -53.03 -39.82 4.02
N GLY A 340 -54.27 -39.31 4.03
CA GLY A 340 -55.50 -40.10 4.14
C GLY A 340 -56.77 -39.37 4.66
N GLY A 341 -56.78 -38.04 4.80
CA GLY A 341 -57.86 -37.30 5.49
C GLY A 341 -57.93 -35.79 5.20
N ARG A 342 -58.93 -35.09 5.77
CA ARG A 342 -59.05 -33.60 5.75
C ARG A 342 -58.21 -32.98 6.88
N VAL A 343 -57.62 -31.82 6.64
CA VAL A 343 -56.87 -31.07 7.66
C VAL A 343 -57.85 -30.49 8.68
N SER A 344 -57.71 -30.85 9.95
CA SER A 344 -58.52 -30.29 11.04
C SER A 344 -57.98 -28.91 11.45
N SER A 345 -58.84 -28.07 12.05
CA SER A 345 -58.42 -26.79 12.64
C SER A 345 -57.39 -26.97 13.76
N GLU A 346 -57.39 -28.11 14.45
CA GLU A 346 -56.41 -28.45 15.47
C GLU A 346 -55.00 -28.69 14.89
N THR A 347 -54.88 -29.35 13.74
CA THR A 347 -53.60 -29.52 13.05
C THR A 347 -53.02 -28.16 12.62
N ILE A 348 -53.86 -27.21 12.21
CA ILE A 348 -53.41 -25.84 11.90
C ILE A 348 -52.86 -25.14 13.15
N SER A 349 -53.56 -25.25 14.29
CA SER A 349 -53.07 -24.70 15.57
C SER A 349 -51.72 -25.31 15.98
N ARG A 350 -51.55 -26.63 15.81
CA ARG A 350 -50.27 -27.31 16.12
C ARG A 350 -49.14 -26.87 15.19
N VAL A 351 -49.42 -26.60 13.91
CA VAL A 351 -48.44 -26.02 12.97
C VAL A 351 -48.03 -24.63 13.43
N GLU A 352 -49.01 -23.79 13.79
CA GLU A 352 -48.73 -22.45 14.30
C GLU A 352 -47.91 -22.48 15.60
N ASP A 353 -48.27 -23.35 16.55
CA ASP A 353 -47.55 -23.52 17.81
C ASP A 353 -46.14 -24.06 17.59
N HIS A 354 -45.97 -24.98 16.64
CA HIS A 354 -44.67 -25.50 16.29
C HIS A 354 -43.77 -24.40 15.71
N VAL A 355 -44.29 -23.59 14.78
CA VAL A 355 -43.54 -22.47 14.18
C VAL A 355 -43.24 -21.38 15.21
N LYS A 356 -44.17 -21.06 16.11
CA LYS A 356 -44.02 -19.99 17.11
C LYS A 356 -43.10 -20.39 18.27
N ASN A 357 -43.22 -21.63 18.76
CA ASN A 357 -42.61 -22.07 20.04
C ASN A 357 -41.57 -23.20 19.90
N ALA A 358 -41.67 -24.04 18.86
CA ALA A 358 -40.83 -25.23 18.71
C ALA A 358 -39.82 -25.17 17.56
N SER A 359 -39.87 -24.14 16.71
CA SER A 359 -38.89 -23.89 15.62
C SER A 359 -37.89 -22.76 15.94
N LYS A 360 -38.07 -22.04 17.05
CA LYS A 360 -37.14 -20.97 17.47
C LYS A 360 -36.07 -21.49 18.42
N GLY A 361 -34.85 -20.95 18.29
CA GLY A 361 -33.72 -21.22 19.17
C GLY A 361 -32.86 -22.44 18.80
N ARG A 362 -31.57 -22.36 19.14
CA ARG A 362 -30.53 -23.36 18.82
C ARG A 362 -30.88 -24.77 19.29
N ARG A 363 -31.53 -24.91 20.45
CA ARG A 363 -31.90 -26.20 21.06
C ARG A 363 -32.99 -26.96 20.28
N ASN A 364 -33.75 -26.24 19.46
CA ASN A 364 -34.88 -26.78 18.70
C ASN A 364 -34.56 -26.98 17.20
N PHE A 365 -33.31 -26.74 16.78
CA PHE A 365 -32.89 -26.73 15.37
C PHE A 365 -33.12 -28.07 14.63
N HIS A 366 -33.15 -29.19 15.36
CA HIS A 366 -33.38 -30.53 14.79
C HIS A 366 -34.81 -31.07 14.99
N LYS A 367 -35.74 -30.25 15.50
CA LYS A 367 -37.12 -30.71 15.71
C LYS A 367 -37.83 -30.94 14.38
N ILE A 368 -38.47 -32.10 14.27
CA ILE A 368 -39.23 -32.54 13.09
C ILE A 368 -40.67 -32.03 13.22
N LEU A 369 -41.26 -31.56 12.12
CA LEU A 369 -42.68 -31.21 12.06
C LEU A 369 -43.50 -32.45 11.65
N VAL A 370 -44.45 -32.84 12.50
CA VAL A 370 -45.34 -33.99 12.27
C VAL A 370 -46.74 -33.47 11.92
N LEU A 371 -47.27 -33.91 10.77
CA LEU A 371 -48.60 -33.54 10.29
C LEU A 371 -49.47 -34.80 10.16
N GLU A 372 -50.49 -34.88 11.01
CA GLU A 372 -51.47 -35.97 11.04
C GLU A 372 -52.77 -35.53 10.36
N GLY A 373 -53.42 -36.46 9.64
CA GLY A 373 -54.75 -36.28 9.06
C GLY A 373 -55.73 -37.30 9.65
N GLU A 374 -56.97 -36.88 9.92
CA GLU A 374 -58.02 -37.77 10.42
C GLU A 374 -58.71 -38.51 9.27
N SER A 375 -58.82 -39.83 9.37
CA SER A 375 -59.55 -40.66 8.41
C SER A 375 -61.04 -40.70 8.74
N ASP A 376 -61.89 -40.43 7.74
CA ASP A 376 -63.34 -40.60 7.88
C ASP A 376 -63.68 -42.10 7.89
N ALA A 377 -64.14 -42.64 9.03
CA ALA A 377 -64.25 -44.07 9.28
C ALA A 377 -65.46 -44.76 8.60
N THR A 378 -65.91 -44.26 7.45
CA THR A 378 -67.11 -44.77 6.74
C THR A 378 -66.87 -45.33 5.33
N ALA A 379 -65.63 -45.40 4.85
CA ALA A 379 -65.31 -46.11 3.61
C ALA A 379 -64.06 -46.99 3.78
N GLY A 380 -64.24 -48.30 3.61
CA GLY A 380 -63.20 -49.30 3.83
C GLY A 380 -61.95 -49.11 2.96
N GLY A 381 -60.79 -49.31 3.57
CA GLY A 381 -59.54 -49.60 2.86
C GLY A 381 -58.66 -48.42 2.46
N GLY A 382 -58.80 -47.24 3.08
CA GLY A 382 -57.86 -46.14 2.88
C GLY A 382 -56.46 -46.49 3.42
N LYS A 383 -55.53 -46.87 2.55
CA LYS A 383 -54.11 -47.07 2.93
C LYS A 383 -53.51 -45.74 3.40
N MET A 384 -53.24 -45.62 4.70
CA MET A 384 -52.47 -44.52 5.28
C MET A 384 -51.08 -44.48 4.65
N LYS A 385 -50.75 -43.40 3.95
CA LYS A 385 -49.44 -43.22 3.31
C LYS A 385 -48.64 -42.18 4.10
N ILE A 386 -47.58 -42.63 4.75
CA ILE A 386 -46.60 -41.77 5.43
C ILE A 386 -45.54 -41.37 4.41
N GLU A 387 -45.31 -40.08 4.24
CA GLU A 387 -44.31 -39.51 3.34
C GLU A 387 -43.38 -38.57 4.11
N LEU A 388 -42.09 -38.89 4.13
CA LEU A 388 -41.06 -38.04 4.73
C LEU A 388 -40.51 -37.11 3.65
N LYS A 389 -40.72 -35.80 3.80
CA LYS A 389 -40.14 -34.79 2.91
C LYS A 389 -39.00 -34.05 3.61
N PRO A 390 -37.74 -34.21 3.15
CA PRO A 390 -36.66 -33.38 3.65
C PRO A 390 -36.85 -31.93 3.15
N LEU A 391 -36.73 -30.96 4.06
CA LEU A 391 -36.73 -29.52 3.71
C LEU A 391 -35.32 -28.92 3.73
N THR A 392 -34.29 -29.76 3.87
CA THR A 392 -32.88 -29.35 3.88
C THR A 392 -32.46 -28.58 2.62
N GLN A 393 -33.18 -28.74 1.50
CA GLN A 393 -32.95 -27.99 0.26
C GLN A 393 -33.29 -26.49 0.37
N ALA A 394 -34.14 -26.09 1.33
CA ALA A 394 -34.48 -24.69 1.59
C ALA A 394 -33.55 -24.04 2.62
N ILE A 395 -32.65 -24.82 3.23
CA ILE A 395 -31.65 -24.34 4.20
C ILE A 395 -30.43 -23.89 3.40
N TYR A 396 -30.11 -22.60 3.46
CA TYR A 396 -28.89 -22.07 2.85
C TYR A 396 -27.67 -22.66 3.56
N GLN A 397 -26.68 -23.13 2.80
CA GLN A 397 -25.47 -23.76 3.32
C GLN A 397 -24.49 -22.75 3.94
N ASP A 398 -24.64 -21.46 3.64
CA ASP A 398 -23.69 -20.41 4.00
C ASP A 398 -24.41 -19.16 4.54
N ALA A 399 -23.66 -18.27 5.19
CA ALA A 399 -24.21 -17.01 5.72
C ALA A 399 -24.72 -16.12 4.58
N LEU A 400 -25.86 -15.46 4.81
CA LEU A 400 -26.42 -14.52 3.84
C LEU A 400 -25.50 -13.29 3.76
N PHE A 401 -25.48 -12.61 2.62
CA PHE A 401 -24.83 -11.30 2.46
C PHE A 401 -23.31 -11.21 2.67
N GLN A 402 -22.54 -12.30 2.76
CA GLN A 402 -21.06 -12.22 2.90
C GLN A 402 -20.39 -11.30 1.86
N LYS A 403 -20.72 -11.47 0.57
CA LYS A 403 -20.17 -10.63 -0.52
C LYS A 403 -20.64 -9.17 -0.44
N TYR A 404 -21.83 -8.94 0.11
CA TYR A 404 -22.36 -7.58 0.29
C TYR A 404 -21.61 -6.88 1.43
N ASP A 405 -21.43 -7.59 2.54
CA ASP A 405 -20.67 -7.13 3.69
C ASP A 405 -19.22 -6.82 3.34
N GLU A 406 -18.54 -7.75 2.66
CA GLU A 406 -17.17 -7.56 2.17
C GLU A 406 -17.04 -6.30 1.29
N ARG A 407 -17.96 -6.09 0.35
CA ARG A 407 -17.96 -4.90 -0.52
C ARG A 407 -18.21 -3.62 0.27
N ASN A 408 -19.02 -3.66 1.31
CA ASN A 408 -19.28 -2.51 2.17
C ASN A 408 -18.04 -2.17 3.02
N ILE A 409 -17.39 -3.17 3.62
CA ILE A 409 -16.14 -3.01 4.37
C ILE A 409 -15.07 -2.38 3.47
N ASP A 410 -14.96 -2.82 2.22
CA ASP A 410 -14.04 -2.21 1.25
C ASP A 410 -14.38 -0.76 0.91
N LYS A 411 -15.65 -0.45 0.63
CA LYS A 411 -16.07 0.95 0.39
C LYS A 411 -15.70 1.86 1.56
N VAL A 412 -15.93 1.39 2.78
CA VAL A 412 -15.51 2.11 3.99
C VAL A 412 -13.99 2.29 3.99
N GLY A 413 -13.20 1.23 3.79
CA GLY A 413 -11.73 1.35 3.70
C GLY A 413 -11.22 2.30 2.61
N MET A 414 -11.90 2.33 1.45
CA MET A 414 -11.57 3.24 0.36
C MET A 414 -11.77 4.72 0.76
N SER A 415 -12.72 5.05 1.64
CA SER A 415 -12.85 6.44 2.15
C SER A 415 -11.70 6.88 3.04
N PHE A 416 -11.02 5.93 3.69
CA PHE A 416 -9.77 6.16 4.41
C PHE A 416 -8.53 5.97 3.52
N ARG A 417 -8.71 5.58 2.25
CA ARG A 417 -7.64 5.22 1.32
C ARG A 417 -6.68 4.15 1.89
N LEU A 418 -7.20 3.27 2.73
CA LEU A 418 -6.41 2.24 3.39
C LEU A 418 -6.49 0.91 2.63
N PRO A 419 -5.35 0.27 2.33
CA PRO A 419 -5.33 -1.11 1.86
C PRO A 419 -5.90 -2.06 2.93
N ARG A 420 -6.45 -3.20 2.50
CA ARG A 420 -7.00 -4.27 3.36
C ARG A 420 -6.05 -4.64 4.52
N MET A 421 -4.78 -4.77 4.21
CA MET A 421 -3.73 -5.14 5.14
C MET A 421 -3.59 -4.21 6.36
N LEU A 422 -3.69 -2.88 6.17
CA LEU A 422 -3.61 -1.94 7.29
C LEU A 422 -4.86 -1.97 8.19
N ARG A 423 -5.93 -2.65 7.75
CA ARG A 423 -7.19 -2.81 8.47
C ARG A 423 -7.28 -4.16 9.21
N GLY A 424 -6.18 -4.90 9.29
CA GLY A 424 -6.12 -6.21 9.95
C GLY A 424 -6.64 -7.37 9.09
N ASP A 425 -6.93 -7.13 7.81
CA ASP A 425 -7.26 -8.18 6.84
C ASP A 425 -5.97 -8.67 6.16
N ILE A 426 -5.35 -9.68 6.77
CA ILE A 426 -4.00 -10.19 6.45
C ILE A 426 -4.04 -11.24 5.32
N ARG A 427 -5.15 -11.40 4.60
CA ARG A 427 -5.24 -12.33 3.44
C ARG A 427 -4.24 -12.00 2.32
N ASP A 428 -3.63 -10.81 2.34
CA ASP A 428 -2.72 -10.28 1.31
C ASP A 428 -1.25 -10.11 1.78
N PHE A 429 -0.86 -10.62 2.95
CA PHE A 429 0.49 -10.41 3.52
C PHE A 429 1.40 -11.59 3.20
N ASN A 430 2.32 -11.44 2.24
CA ASN A 430 3.76 -11.79 2.32
C ASN A 430 4.46 -11.43 1.00
N ARG A 431 5.78 -11.61 0.95
CA ARG A 431 6.75 -11.33 -0.14
C ARG A 431 6.34 -11.94 -1.49
N ALA A 432 5.31 -11.41 -2.13
CA ALA A 432 4.83 -11.78 -3.46
C ALA A 432 5.92 -11.57 -4.51
N CYS A 433 6.72 -12.63 -4.75
CA CYS A 433 7.94 -12.62 -5.54
C CYS A 433 8.06 -13.90 -6.38
N TYR A 434 8.83 -13.80 -7.45
CA TYR A 434 9.20 -14.90 -8.32
C TYR A 434 10.54 -15.50 -7.88
N ASP A 435 10.77 -16.77 -8.18
CA ASP A 435 12.08 -17.39 -8.00
C ASP A 435 13.13 -16.84 -9.00
N GLU A 436 14.42 -16.94 -8.66
CA GLU A 436 15.51 -16.35 -9.45
C GLU A 436 15.65 -16.86 -10.90
N ARG A 437 15.07 -18.03 -11.25
CA ARG A 437 15.13 -18.51 -12.66
C ARG A 437 13.99 -17.99 -13.53
N THR A 438 13.09 -17.19 -12.97
CA THR A 438 12.09 -16.48 -13.74
C THR A 438 12.73 -15.32 -14.51
N GLU A 439 12.29 -15.12 -15.75
CA GLU A 439 12.71 -14.06 -16.66
C GLU A 439 11.58 -13.05 -16.82
N THR A 440 11.92 -11.77 -16.99
CA THR A 440 10.93 -10.71 -17.26
C THR A 440 11.14 -10.16 -18.67
N LEU A 441 10.05 -9.85 -19.36
CA LEU A 441 10.10 -9.29 -20.70
C LEU A 441 10.48 -7.80 -20.64
N THR A 442 11.55 -7.42 -21.33
CA THR A 442 12.00 -6.03 -21.49
C THR A 442 12.11 -5.65 -22.96
N ARG A 443 12.38 -4.37 -23.26
CA ARG A 443 12.66 -3.93 -24.64
C ARG A 443 13.86 -4.65 -25.27
N ARG A 444 14.81 -5.13 -24.45
CA ARG A 444 15.98 -5.90 -24.91
C ARG A 444 15.68 -7.40 -25.10
N GLY A 445 14.50 -7.86 -24.69
CA GLY A 445 14.07 -9.25 -24.72
C GLY A 445 13.85 -9.83 -23.33
N TRP A 446 13.99 -11.15 -23.18
CA TRP A 446 13.84 -11.83 -21.90
C TRP A 446 15.11 -11.68 -21.07
N LEU A 447 15.00 -11.06 -19.89
CA LEU A 447 16.12 -10.87 -18.97
C LEU A 447 15.86 -11.57 -17.64
N ARG A 448 16.91 -12.16 -17.08
CA ARG A 448 16.96 -12.70 -15.72
C ARG A 448 17.36 -11.62 -14.72
N LEU A 449 17.15 -11.91 -13.43
CA LEU A 449 17.46 -11.01 -12.32
C LEU A 449 18.87 -10.40 -12.41
N ASP A 450 19.87 -11.19 -12.80
CA ASP A 450 21.28 -10.80 -12.91
C ASP A 450 21.63 -9.96 -14.16
N GLN A 451 20.67 -9.74 -15.06
CA GLN A 451 20.88 -9.08 -16.36
C GLN A 451 20.24 -7.69 -16.46
N PHE A 452 19.46 -7.29 -15.45
CA PHE A 452 18.79 -5.99 -15.41
C PHE A 452 19.78 -4.85 -15.19
N ARG A 453 19.43 -3.70 -15.78
CA ARG A 453 20.07 -2.40 -15.62
C ARG A 453 19.01 -1.39 -15.20
N ASP A 454 19.44 -0.31 -14.55
CA ASP A 454 18.53 0.72 -14.01
C ASP A 454 17.68 1.42 -15.09
N ASP A 455 18.12 1.40 -16.35
CA ASP A 455 17.43 2.01 -17.48
C ASP A 455 16.48 1.05 -18.24
N ASP A 456 16.39 -0.22 -17.83
CA ASP A 456 15.54 -1.21 -18.50
C ASP A 456 14.05 -0.93 -18.31
N GLU A 457 13.32 -0.92 -19.41
CA GLU A 457 11.85 -0.89 -19.41
C GLU A 457 11.29 -2.30 -19.51
N ILE A 458 10.33 -2.61 -18.63
CA ILE A 458 9.66 -3.91 -18.54
C ILE A 458 8.25 -3.84 -19.16
N ALA A 459 7.78 -4.97 -19.67
CA ALA A 459 6.45 -5.12 -20.23
C ALA A 459 5.37 -5.18 -19.12
N ALA A 460 4.81 -4.04 -18.76
CA ALA A 460 3.67 -3.91 -17.86
C ALA A 460 2.37 -4.30 -18.58
N TYR A 461 1.48 -4.99 -17.88
CA TYR A 461 0.21 -5.47 -18.43
C TYR A 461 -0.98 -4.78 -17.79
N HIS A 462 -1.89 -4.31 -18.64
CA HIS A 462 -3.10 -3.58 -18.26
C HIS A 462 -4.33 -4.50 -18.35
N PRO A 463 -4.85 -5.04 -17.23
CA PRO A 463 -5.93 -6.03 -17.28
C PRO A 463 -7.27 -5.50 -17.79
N GLY A 464 -7.51 -4.19 -17.73
CA GLY A 464 -8.75 -3.57 -18.21
C GLY A 464 -8.80 -3.35 -19.73
N GLN A 465 -7.64 -3.05 -20.34
CA GLN A 465 -7.50 -2.79 -21.78
C GLN A 465 -6.98 -4.01 -22.55
N ASP A 466 -6.50 -5.03 -21.83
CA ASP A 466 -5.81 -6.20 -22.37
C ASP A 466 -4.64 -5.78 -23.29
N ASN A 467 -3.85 -4.77 -22.92
CA ASN A 467 -2.65 -4.36 -23.66
C ASN A 467 -1.40 -4.37 -22.78
N VAL A 468 -0.24 -4.22 -23.42
CA VAL A 468 1.07 -4.18 -22.78
C VAL A 468 1.77 -2.89 -23.14
N GLU A 469 2.40 -2.28 -22.13
CA GLU A 469 3.19 -1.06 -22.26
C GLU A 469 4.58 -1.31 -21.68
N PHE A 470 5.62 -0.79 -22.33
CA PHE A 470 6.97 -0.82 -21.79
C PHE A 470 7.17 0.40 -20.89
N THR A 471 7.37 0.17 -19.60
CA THR A 471 7.54 1.22 -18.60
C THR A 471 8.75 0.93 -17.71
N ARG A 472 9.33 1.99 -17.13
CA ARG A 472 10.39 1.84 -16.13
C ARG A 472 9.77 1.41 -14.79
N PRO A 473 10.27 0.34 -14.16
CA PRO A 473 9.79 -0.04 -12.83
C PRO A 473 10.21 0.99 -11.78
N ASP A 474 9.37 1.22 -10.77
CA ASP A 474 9.67 2.14 -9.66
C ASP A 474 10.80 1.60 -8.77
N ALA A 475 10.87 0.28 -8.63
CA ALA A 475 11.88 -0.42 -7.85
C ALA A 475 11.98 -1.90 -8.25
N LEU A 476 13.16 -2.49 -8.06
CA LEU A 476 13.39 -3.92 -8.07
C LEU A 476 13.65 -4.39 -6.64
N HIS A 477 12.81 -5.29 -6.13
CA HIS A 477 12.97 -5.88 -4.80
C HIS A 477 13.58 -7.26 -4.92
N VAL A 478 14.60 -7.54 -4.11
CA VAL A 478 15.31 -8.83 -4.07
C VAL A 478 15.47 -9.26 -2.62
N TYR A 479 15.12 -10.51 -2.34
CA TYR A 479 15.18 -11.10 -1.00
C TYR A 479 15.84 -12.47 -1.05
N GLU A 480 16.67 -12.80 -0.08
CA GLU A 480 17.07 -14.18 0.20
C GLU A 480 15.99 -14.83 1.07
N VAL A 481 15.55 -16.03 0.69
CA VAL A 481 14.52 -16.80 1.40
C VAL A 481 14.91 -18.26 1.56
N ASP A 482 14.35 -18.87 2.59
CA ASP A 482 14.38 -20.29 2.88
C ASP A 482 12.95 -20.71 3.29
N GLU A 483 12.09 -20.94 2.30
CA GLU A 483 10.64 -21.10 2.51
C GLU A 483 9.99 -22.05 1.48
N GLU A 484 8.70 -22.35 1.62
CA GLU A 484 7.94 -23.09 0.60
C GLU A 484 7.40 -22.12 -0.47
N LEU A 485 7.65 -22.43 -1.74
CA LEU A 485 7.02 -21.75 -2.88
C LEU A 485 5.92 -22.62 -3.48
N LEU A 486 4.92 -21.98 -4.06
CA LEU A 486 3.90 -22.64 -4.89
C LEU A 486 4.37 -22.72 -6.33
N HIS A 487 4.45 -23.95 -6.84
CA HIS A 487 4.82 -24.27 -8.21
C HIS A 487 3.58 -24.67 -9.02
N PHE A 488 3.12 -23.75 -9.86
CA PHE A 488 2.06 -23.97 -10.84
C PHE A 488 2.69 -24.52 -12.13
N ARG A 489 2.57 -25.83 -12.34
CA ARG A 489 3.17 -26.50 -13.49
C ARG A 489 2.14 -27.17 -14.39
N SER A 490 2.17 -26.84 -15.68
CA SER A 490 1.44 -27.55 -16.73
C SER A 490 2.32 -27.71 -17.99
N ALA A 491 1.77 -28.30 -19.05
CA ALA A 491 2.46 -28.37 -20.33
C ALA A 491 2.73 -26.99 -20.97
N VAL A 492 1.94 -25.98 -20.61
CA VAL A 492 1.92 -24.66 -21.28
C VAL A 492 2.23 -23.47 -20.37
N ALA A 493 2.20 -23.64 -19.05
CA ALA A 493 2.57 -22.65 -18.05
C ALA A 493 3.46 -23.26 -16.95
N ASP A 494 4.35 -22.45 -16.41
CA ASP A 494 5.30 -22.81 -15.36
C ASP A 494 5.55 -21.53 -14.55
N VAL A 495 5.02 -21.46 -13.34
CA VAL A 495 5.10 -20.29 -12.47
C VAL A 495 5.48 -20.77 -11.08
N MET A 496 6.57 -20.27 -10.54
CA MET A 496 7.06 -20.62 -9.20
C MET A 496 7.18 -19.32 -8.40
N VAL A 497 6.30 -19.19 -7.41
CA VAL A 497 6.06 -17.93 -6.71
C VAL A 497 5.75 -18.20 -5.25
N THR A 498 5.93 -17.19 -4.40
CA THR A 498 5.53 -17.27 -3.01
C THR A 498 4.01 -17.41 -2.86
N GLU A 499 3.56 -17.90 -1.69
CA GLU A 499 2.15 -18.19 -1.41
C GLU A 499 1.22 -16.99 -1.59
N ASP A 500 1.73 -15.79 -1.38
CA ASP A 500 0.94 -14.56 -1.43
C ASP A 500 1.10 -13.78 -2.75
N HIS A 501 1.75 -14.40 -3.74
CA HIS A 501 1.93 -13.77 -5.05
C HIS A 501 0.60 -13.44 -5.71
N ARG A 502 0.46 -12.21 -6.22
CA ARG A 502 -0.76 -11.78 -6.92
C ARG A 502 -0.86 -12.50 -8.26
N MET A 503 -1.90 -13.30 -8.43
CA MET A 503 -2.15 -14.10 -9.61
C MET A 503 -3.36 -13.58 -10.40
N LEU A 504 -3.22 -13.43 -11.71
CA LEU A 504 -4.37 -13.26 -12.62
C LEU A 504 -4.88 -14.64 -13.02
N ALA A 505 -5.99 -15.03 -12.39
CA ALA A 505 -6.63 -16.32 -12.62
C ALA A 505 -8.13 -16.16 -12.88
N ARG A 506 -8.72 -17.14 -13.54
CA ARG A 506 -10.18 -17.23 -13.69
C ARG A 506 -10.67 -18.67 -13.58
N PRO A 507 -11.89 -18.92 -13.09
CA PRO A 507 -12.50 -20.24 -13.21
C PRO A 507 -12.56 -20.70 -14.67
N LEU A 508 -12.38 -22.00 -14.91
CA LEU A 508 -12.57 -22.56 -16.26
C LEU A 508 -14.00 -22.29 -16.76
N GLY A 509 -14.11 -21.65 -17.92
CA GLY A 509 -15.38 -21.25 -18.53
C GLY A 509 -15.85 -19.84 -18.18
N ALA A 510 -15.22 -19.15 -17.22
CA ALA A 510 -15.46 -17.73 -16.98
C ALA A 510 -14.74 -16.87 -18.05
N GLU A 511 -15.30 -15.71 -18.39
CA GLU A 511 -14.72 -14.80 -19.39
C GLU A 511 -13.68 -13.84 -18.79
N ARG A 512 -13.86 -13.42 -17.53
CA ARG A 512 -13.06 -12.37 -16.89
C ARG A 512 -11.99 -12.94 -15.96
N PHE A 513 -10.79 -12.37 -16.01
CA PHE A 513 -9.72 -12.62 -15.03
C PHE A 513 -9.96 -11.84 -13.74
N GLU A 514 -9.70 -12.53 -12.63
CA GLU A 514 -9.77 -12.01 -11.27
C GLU A 514 -8.37 -12.09 -10.64
N VAL A 515 -8.16 -11.25 -9.63
CA VAL A 515 -6.90 -11.20 -8.89
C VAL A 515 -7.06 -12.05 -7.64
N HIS A 516 -6.15 -13.00 -7.45
CA HIS A 516 -6.09 -13.87 -6.28
C HIS A 516 -4.68 -13.85 -5.69
N ALA A 517 -4.52 -14.03 -4.38
CA ALA A 517 -3.26 -14.53 -3.84
C ALA A 517 -3.03 -15.97 -4.34
N SER A 518 -1.78 -16.37 -4.57
CA SER A 518 -1.46 -17.64 -5.24
C SER A 518 -1.99 -18.85 -4.45
N GLN A 519 -1.95 -18.80 -3.12
CA GLN A 519 -2.52 -19.81 -2.22
C GLN A 519 -4.06 -19.80 -2.16
N SER A 520 -4.67 -18.65 -2.41
CA SER A 520 -6.12 -18.44 -2.26
C SER A 520 -6.91 -18.71 -3.55
N ILE A 521 -6.26 -19.14 -4.63
CA ILE A 521 -6.94 -19.56 -5.85
C ILE A 521 -7.82 -20.79 -5.53
N PRO A 522 -9.13 -20.77 -5.81
CA PRO A 522 -10.06 -21.87 -5.51
C PRO A 522 -9.86 -23.11 -6.40
N TRP A 523 -8.76 -23.85 -6.25
CA TRP A 523 -8.50 -25.07 -7.01
C TRP A 523 -9.52 -26.19 -6.72
N PRO A 524 -9.73 -27.14 -7.66
CA PRO A 524 -9.18 -27.24 -9.02
C PRO A 524 -9.99 -26.44 -10.07
N ARG A 525 -9.51 -26.42 -11.33
CA ARG A 525 -10.17 -25.85 -12.53
C ARG A 525 -10.11 -24.33 -12.67
N TYR A 526 -8.88 -23.81 -12.78
CA TYR A 526 -8.61 -22.40 -13.08
C TYR A 526 -7.73 -22.24 -14.31
N ALA A 527 -7.81 -21.09 -14.96
CA ALA A 527 -6.88 -20.67 -16.02
C ALA A 527 -6.04 -19.49 -15.53
N LEU A 528 -4.74 -19.53 -15.78
CA LEU A 528 -3.81 -18.42 -15.54
C LEU A 528 -3.64 -17.60 -16.82
N LYS A 529 -3.50 -16.28 -16.69
CA LYS A 529 -3.26 -15.38 -17.83
C LYS A 529 -1.86 -15.65 -18.40
N THR A 530 -1.81 -15.98 -19.69
CA THR A 530 -0.59 -16.32 -20.44
C THR A 530 -0.53 -15.67 -21.82
N THR A 531 -1.62 -15.04 -22.24
CA THR A 531 -1.68 -14.18 -23.42
C THR A 531 -1.78 -12.73 -22.99
N VAL A 532 -1.33 -11.83 -23.86
CA VAL A 532 -1.52 -10.38 -23.74
C VAL A 532 -2.24 -9.93 -25.00
N GLY A 533 -3.09 -8.91 -24.95
CA GLY A 533 -3.62 -8.35 -26.20
C GLY A 533 -2.59 -7.46 -26.90
N HIS A 534 -3.06 -6.70 -27.88
CA HIS A 534 -2.17 -6.05 -28.84
C HIS A 534 -1.38 -4.94 -28.15
N ALA A 535 -0.05 -4.99 -28.29
CA ALA A 535 0.82 -3.90 -27.88
C ALA A 535 0.83 -2.84 -28.98
N ASP A 536 0.75 -1.57 -28.60
CA ASP A 536 1.02 -0.46 -29.52
C ASP A 536 2.43 -0.61 -30.10
N GLY A 537 2.61 -0.17 -31.34
CA GLY A 537 3.88 -0.31 -32.05
C GLY A 537 3.98 0.70 -33.19
N THR A 538 5.20 0.95 -33.64
CA THR A 538 5.47 1.98 -34.65
C THR A 538 5.29 1.41 -36.06
N ARG A 539 4.60 2.15 -36.93
CA ARG A 539 4.52 1.78 -38.35
C ARG A 539 5.82 2.18 -39.05
N LEU A 540 6.43 1.23 -39.75
CA LEU A 540 7.55 1.48 -40.65
C LEU A 540 6.98 1.82 -42.03
N ASP A 541 7.06 3.07 -42.46
CA ASP A 541 6.52 3.47 -43.77
C ASP A 541 7.43 3.03 -44.93
N GLY A 542 8.75 3.06 -44.73
CA GLY A 542 9.73 2.65 -45.71
C GLY A 542 11.09 2.34 -45.08
N PHE A 543 11.90 1.57 -45.79
CA PHE A 543 13.25 1.22 -45.39
C PHE A 543 14.24 1.55 -46.51
N THR A 544 15.27 2.33 -46.18
CA THR A 544 16.36 2.66 -47.10
C THR A 544 17.64 2.03 -46.58
N LEU A 545 18.33 1.27 -47.44
CA LEU A 545 19.59 0.63 -47.09
C LEU A 545 20.67 1.69 -46.77
N PRO A 546 21.33 1.62 -45.61
CA PRO A 546 22.43 2.53 -45.29
C PRO A 546 23.61 2.29 -46.23
N LYS A 547 24.28 3.38 -46.64
CA LYS A 547 25.46 3.31 -47.52
C LYS A 547 26.66 2.81 -46.71
N ASP A 548 27.26 1.71 -47.13
CA ASP A 548 28.57 1.22 -46.67
C ASP A 548 29.68 1.98 -47.43
N ASP A 549 30.80 2.33 -46.78
CA ASP A 549 31.93 3.07 -47.37
C ASP A 549 32.55 2.35 -48.58
N GLY A 550 32.28 1.04 -48.73
CA GLY A 550 32.65 0.23 -49.89
C GLY A 550 31.52 -0.10 -50.89
N CYS A 551 30.30 0.44 -50.72
CA CYS A 551 29.21 0.36 -51.70
C CYS A 551 29.43 1.41 -52.80
N GLN A 552 30.23 1.10 -53.83
CA GLN A 552 30.37 1.96 -55.00
C GLN A 552 29.19 1.72 -55.96
N ILE A 553 28.29 2.69 -56.04
CA ILE A 553 27.07 2.70 -56.90
C ILE A 553 27.41 2.61 -58.41
N GLU A 554 28.68 2.78 -58.79
CA GLU A 554 29.15 2.93 -60.18
C GLU A 554 29.08 1.67 -61.04
N ARG A 555 28.85 0.47 -60.47
CA ARG A 555 28.80 -0.79 -61.23
C ARG A 555 27.41 -1.42 -61.36
N GLY A 556 26.31 -0.66 -61.35
CA GLY A 556 24.98 -1.19 -61.75
C GLY A 556 24.44 -2.43 -61.01
N HIS A 557 25.09 -2.88 -59.93
CA HIS A 557 24.77 -4.07 -59.14
C HIS A 557 24.33 -3.70 -57.71
N ASP A 558 24.55 -2.47 -57.26
CA ASP A 558 24.15 -1.96 -55.94
C ASP A 558 23.01 -0.94 -56.09
N HIS A 559 21.77 -1.41 -56.05
CA HIS A 559 20.59 -0.53 -56.04
C HIS A 559 20.24 -0.13 -54.60
N VAL A 560 20.54 1.11 -54.23
CA VAL A 560 20.01 1.74 -53.01
C VAL A 560 18.57 2.18 -53.30
N SER A 561 17.64 1.23 -53.40
CA SER A 561 16.21 1.52 -53.51
C SER A 561 15.60 1.61 -52.11
N SER A 562 14.79 2.64 -51.89
CA SER A 562 13.85 2.67 -50.76
C SER A 562 12.76 1.64 -51.01
N VAL A 563 12.50 0.78 -50.04
CA VAL A 563 11.49 -0.27 -50.09
C VAL A 563 10.34 0.11 -49.16
N ALA A 564 9.09 -0.13 -49.59
CA ALA A 564 7.94 0.06 -48.71
C ALA A 564 8.08 -0.80 -47.44
N GLY A 565 7.73 -0.27 -46.28
CA GLY A 565 8.00 -0.96 -45.02
C GLY A 565 7.31 -2.32 -44.91
N ASP A 566 6.08 -2.45 -45.42
CA ASP A 566 5.34 -3.72 -45.44
C ASP A 566 6.08 -4.80 -46.27
N ASP A 567 6.67 -4.42 -47.41
CA ASP A 567 7.44 -5.33 -48.26
C ASP A 567 8.79 -5.67 -47.66
N PHE A 568 9.44 -4.72 -46.99
CA PHE A 568 10.69 -4.97 -46.27
C PHE A 568 10.49 -5.93 -45.09
N VAL A 569 9.42 -5.72 -44.30
CA VAL A 569 9.06 -6.58 -43.17
C VAL A 569 8.70 -7.99 -43.64
N ALA A 570 7.97 -8.13 -44.75
CA ALA A 570 7.69 -9.43 -45.36
C ALA A 570 8.98 -10.13 -45.82
N PHE A 571 9.86 -9.40 -46.52
CA PHE A 571 11.17 -9.91 -46.94
C PHE A 571 12.00 -10.39 -45.73
N LEU A 572 12.03 -9.61 -44.66
CA LEU A 572 12.78 -9.93 -43.45
C LEU A 572 12.31 -11.26 -42.85
N GLY A 573 11.00 -11.50 -42.79
CA GLY A 573 10.46 -12.78 -42.30
C GLY A 573 10.85 -13.98 -43.16
N TYR A 574 10.81 -13.83 -44.49
CA TYR A 574 11.25 -14.88 -45.41
C TYR A 574 12.76 -15.12 -45.35
N TRP A 575 13.57 -14.07 -45.17
CA TRP A 575 15.01 -14.23 -45.06
C TRP A 575 15.42 -14.84 -43.72
N LEU A 576 14.77 -14.46 -42.63
CA LEU A 576 15.05 -15.03 -41.31
C LEU A 576 14.74 -16.53 -41.26
N SER A 577 13.73 -16.99 -42.01
CA SER A 577 13.45 -18.42 -42.16
C SER A 577 14.38 -19.07 -43.22
N GLU A 578 14.17 -18.75 -44.49
CA GLU A 578 14.76 -19.45 -45.64
C GLU A 578 16.11 -18.89 -46.11
N GLY A 579 16.55 -17.77 -45.54
CA GLY A 579 17.71 -17.01 -46.02
C GLY A 579 19.05 -17.51 -45.48
N SER A 580 20.11 -17.31 -46.25
CA SER A 580 21.49 -17.45 -45.80
C SER A 580 22.40 -16.41 -46.46
N LEU A 581 23.49 -16.08 -45.77
CA LEU A 581 24.57 -15.28 -46.34
C LEU A 581 25.68 -16.21 -46.80
N LEU A 582 26.21 -15.96 -48.00
CA LEU A 582 27.44 -16.60 -48.41
C LEU A 582 28.59 -15.97 -47.62
N SER A 583 29.14 -16.70 -46.64
CA SER A 583 30.35 -16.31 -45.94
C SER A 583 31.55 -17.01 -46.58
N THR A 584 32.45 -16.26 -47.21
CA THR A 584 33.80 -16.76 -47.45
C THR A 584 34.80 -15.73 -46.96
N ASN A 585 35.90 -16.20 -46.37
CA ASN A 585 37.01 -15.36 -45.88
C ASN A 585 37.88 -14.82 -47.03
N HIS A 586 37.41 -14.89 -48.28
CA HIS A 586 38.16 -14.47 -49.44
C HIS A 586 37.88 -12.99 -49.74
N PRO A 587 38.90 -12.13 -49.97
CA PRO A 587 38.71 -10.69 -50.24
C PRO A 587 37.86 -10.35 -51.47
N SER A 588 37.59 -11.34 -52.32
CA SER A 588 36.82 -11.23 -53.57
C SER A 588 35.53 -12.07 -53.57
N ALA A 589 35.06 -12.48 -52.40
CA ALA A 589 33.79 -13.19 -52.24
C ALA A 589 32.60 -12.28 -52.61
N PRO A 590 31.61 -12.77 -53.39
CA PRO A 590 30.42 -11.99 -53.69
C PRO A 590 29.56 -11.81 -52.43
N TYR A 591 29.10 -10.58 -52.17
CA TYR A 591 28.11 -10.29 -51.13
C TYR A 591 26.74 -10.80 -51.56
N LEU A 592 26.51 -12.09 -51.32
CA LEU A 592 25.34 -12.80 -51.81
C LEU A 592 24.36 -13.11 -50.68
N VAL A 593 23.13 -12.60 -50.84
CA VAL A 593 21.97 -12.98 -50.04
C VAL A 593 21.22 -14.06 -50.81
N THR A 594 21.04 -15.22 -50.20
CA THR A 594 20.35 -16.35 -50.84
C THR A 594 19.09 -16.70 -50.06
N LEU A 595 17.99 -16.95 -50.75
CA LEU A 595 16.79 -17.60 -50.20
C LEU A 595 16.55 -18.90 -50.96
N SER A 596 16.10 -19.97 -50.30
CA SER A 596 15.77 -21.23 -50.96
C SER A 596 14.52 -21.85 -50.36
N GLN A 597 13.54 -22.22 -51.16
CA GLN A 597 12.27 -22.81 -50.69
C GLN A 597 11.76 -23.84 -51.71
N ARG A 598 11.06 -24.88 -51.23
CA ARG A 598 10.39 -25.85 -52.10
C ARG A 598 9.33 -25.16 -52.94
N ASP A 599 9.19 -25.60 -54.19
CA ASP A 599 8.17 -25.04 -55.09
C ASP A 599 6.75 -25.19 -54.50
N GLY A 600 5.93 -24.15 -54.65
CA GLY A 600 4.61 -24.04 -54.04
C GLY A 600 4.22 -22.63 -53.62
N GLY A 601 3.14 -22.52 -52.83
CA GLY A 601 2.54 -21.22 -52.48
C GLY A 601 3.48 -20.27 -51.73
N THR A 602 4.32 -20.76 -50.82
CA THR A 602 5.33 -19.94 -50.12
C THR A 602 6.38 -19.43 -51.10
N ALA A 603 6.85 -20.27 -52.03
CA ALA A 603 7.83 -19.87 -53.04
C ALA A 603 7.28 -18.76 -53.97
N ASP A 604 6.01 -18.86 -54.36
CA ASP A 604 5.34 -17.83 -55.15
C ASP A 604 5.18 -16.51 -54.36
N ALA A 605 4.90 -16.59 -53.05
CA ALA A 605 4.83 -15.44 -52.17
C ALA A 605 6.20 -14.75 -51.98
N ILE A 606 7.28 -15.51 -51.84
CA ILE A 606 8.67 -15.00 -51.80
C ILE A 606 9.00 -14.29 -53.11
N ARG A 607 8.75 -14.93 -54.26
CA ARG A 607 8.99 -14.34 -55.59
C ARG A 607 8.22 -13.03 -55.76
N ALA A 608 6.95 -13.00 -55.36
CA ALA A 608 6.12 -11.79 -55.43
C ALA A 608 6.65 -10.68 -54.52
N CYS A 609 7.09 -11.03 -53.29
CA CYS A 609 7.72 -10.09 -52.36
C CYS A 609 8.97 -9.47 -52.97
N LEU A 610 9.90 -10.29 -53.47
CA LEU A 610 11.15 -9.82 -54.09
C LEU A 610 10.89 -8.88 -55.27
N LYS A 611 9.91 -9.18 -56.13
CA LYS A 611 9.52 -8.29 -57.24
C LYS A 611 9.05 -6.91 -56.77
N ARG A 612 8.34 -6.82 -55.64
CA ARG A 612 7.85 -5.55 -55.09
C ARG A 612 8.96 -4.73 -54.42
N THR A 613 10.00 -5.37 -53.89
CA THR A 613 11.17 -4.65 -53.35
C THR A 613 11.94 -3.86 -54.41
N GLY A 614 11.84 -4.24 -55.69
CA GLY A 614 12.60 -3.64 -56.78
C GLY A 614 14.10 -3.99 -56.78
N TRP A 615 14.56 -4.85 -55.86
CA TRP A 615 15.94 -5.33 -55.87
C TRP A 615 16.20 -6.32 -57.00
N ALA A 616 17.36 -6.21 -57.65
CA ALA A 616 17.78 -7.16 -58.67
C ALA A 616 18.09 -8.54 -58.03
N PHE A 617 17.48 -9.59 -58.56
CA PHE A 617 17.71 -10.96 -58.12
C PHE A 617 17.75 -11.92 -59.31
N SER A 618 18.54 -12.98 -59.20
CA SER A 618 18.46 -14.13 -60.10
C SER A 618 17.63 -15.23 -59.46
N GLU A 619 16.91 -15.98 -60.29
CA GLU A 619 16.09 -17.10 -59.87
C GLU A 619 16.55 -18.37 -60.61
N SER A 620 16.71 -19.45 -59.85
CA SER A 620 17.04 -20.77 -60.37
C SER A 620 16.10 -21.82 -59.78
N CYS A 621 15.78 -22.84 -60.56
CA CYS A 621 14.97 -23.97 -60.13
C CYS A 621 15.80 -25.24 -60.24
N ASP A 622 15.87 -26.01 -59.17
CA ASP A 622 16.37 -27.38 -59.20
C ASP A 622 15.18 -28.31 -59.41
N GLU A 623 15.01 -28.79 -60.64
CA GLU A 623 13.89 -29.67 -61.03
C GLU A 623 13.91 -31.02 -60.30
N VAL A 624 15.06 -31.47 -59.80
CA VAL A 624 15.19 -32.77 -59.12
C VAL A 624 14.85 -32.65 -57.64
N ALA A 625 15.25 -31.55 -56.99
CA ALA A 625 14.95 -31.29 -55.59
C ALA A 625 13.62 -30.55 -55.37
N GLU A 626 12.94 -30.13 -56.44
CA GLU A 626 11.78 -29.22 -56.42
C GLU A 626 12.06 -27.94 -55.61
N MET A 627 13.28 -27.42 -55.67
CA MET A 627 13.72 -26.27 -54.88
C MET A 627 13.91 -25.04 -55.76
N ARG A 628 13.26 -23.94 -55.40
CA ARG A 628 13.53 -22.62 -55.97
C ARG A 628 14.55 -21.88 -55.13
N ARG A 629 15.50 -21.23 -55.79
CA ARG A 629 16.55 -20.44 -55.15
C ARG A 629 16.62 -19.05 -55.77
N TRP A 630 16.59 -18.03 -54.92
CA TRP A 630 16.80 -16.64 -55.27
C TRP A 630 18.13 -16.14 -54.74
N GLN A 631 18.86 -15.42 -55.56
CA GLN A 631 20.17 -14.87 -55.23
C GLN A 631 20.17 -13.36 -55.50
N LEU A 632 20.44 -12.59 -54.46
CA LEU A 632 20.58 -11.14 -54.51
C LEU A 632 22.05 -10.79 -54.27
N SER A 633 22.69 -10.21 -55.29
CA SER A 633 24.04 -9.68 -55.15
C SER A 633 23.94 -8.21 -54.76
N ASN A 634 23.88 -7.93 -53.45
CA ASN A 634 23.78 -6.57 -52.92
C ASN A 634 24.62 -6.46 -51.64
N ARG A 635 25.69 -5.65 -51.70
CA ARG A 635 26.63 -5.50 -50.58
C ARG A 635 25.98 -4.86 -49.37
N CYS A 636 25.31 -3.73 -49.57
CA CYS A 636 24.69 -2.96 -48.51
C CYS A 636 23.61 -3.80 -47.76
N LEU A 637 22.79 -4.58 -48.48
CA LEU A 637 21.81 -5.49 -47.88
C LEU A 637 22.48 -6.64 -47.10
N SER A 638 23.50 -7.28 -47.69
CA SER A 638 24.22 -8.38 -47.05
C SER A 638 24.93 -7.95 -45.76
N SER A 639 25.60 -6.79 -45.79
CA SER A 639 26.25 -6.19 -44.62
C SER A 639 25.23 -5.85 -43.53
N TRP A 640 24.12 -5.21 -43.90
CA TRP A 640 23.08 -4.83 -42.95
C TRP A 640 22.44 -6.04 -42.26
N LEU A 641 22.09 -7.08 -43.04
CA LEU A 641 21.53 -8.33 -42.50
C LEU A 641 22.52 -9.04 -41.57
N ARG A 642 23.81 -9.06 -41.92
CA ARG A 642 24.85 -9.66 -41.09
C ARG A 642 24.95 -8.97 -39.73
N GLU A 643 24.94 -7.64 -39.73
CA GLU A 643 25.09 -6.82 -38.53
C GLU A 643 23.85 -6.89 -37.62
N HIS A 644 22.65 -6.77 -38.20
CA HIS A 644 21.42 -6.59 -37.42
C HIS A 644 20.62 -7.88 -37.21
N CYS A 645 20.79 -8.86 -38.10
CA CYS A 645 20.01 -10.08 -38.09
C CYS A 645 20.84 -11.35 -37.88
N GLY A 646 22.17 -11.28 -37.86
CA GLY A 646 23.07 -12.43 -37.66
C GLY A 646 23.70 -12.98 -38.94
N SER A 647 24.81 -13.71 -38.80
CA SER A 647 25.65 -14.17 -39.92
C SER A 647 25.40 -15.61 -40.36
N ASP A 648 24.86 -16.45 -39.46
CA ASP A 648 24.60 -17.86 -39.68
C ASP A 648 23.26 -18.30 -39.07
N SER A 649 22.80 -19.51 -39.39
CA SER A 649 21.49 -20.01 -38.94
C SER A 649 21.32 -20.07 -37.42
N GLY A 650 22.41 -20.23 -36.65
CA GLY A 650 22.40 -20.26 -35.19
C GLY A 650 22.46 -18.88 -34.54
N SER A 651 22.89 -17.85 -35.26
CA SER A 651 23.01 -16.47 -34.76
C SER A 651 21.88 -15.54 -35.23
N LYS A 652 20.91 -16.06 -36.00
CA LYS A 652 19.79 -15.26 -36.52
C LYS A 652 18.99 -14.59 -35.40
N ARG A 653 18.61 -13.32 -35.57
CA ARG A 653 17.76 -12.52 -34.65
C ARG A 653 16.86 -11.56 -35.42
N ILE A 654 15.75 -11.16 -34.82
CA ILE A 654 14.92 -10.07 -35.34
C ILE A 654 15.63 -8.74 -34.99
N PRO A 655 15.89 -7.87 -35.99
CA PRO A 655 16.56 -6.60 -35.79
C PRO A 655 15.67 -5.62 -35.01
N ASP A 656 16.27 -4.67 -34.28
CA ASP A 656 15.56 -3.76 -33.39
C ASP A 656 14.44 -2.97 -34.09
N ILE A 657 14.67 -2.55 -35.35
CA ILE A 657 13.68 -1.86 -36.18
C ILE A 657 12.38 -2.67 -36.40
N ALA A 658 12.44 -4.00 -36.25
CA ALA A 658 11.31 -4.91 -36.47
C ALA A 658 10.78 -5.55 -35.17
N ARG A 659 11.31 -5.16 -34.00
CA ARG A 659 10.83 -5.67 -32.70
C ARG A 659 9.56 -4.98 -32.22
N ASP A 660 9.41 -3.69 -32.52
CA ASP A 660 8.32 -2.84 -32.04
C ASP A 660 7.39 -2.31 -33.15
N LEU A 661 7.00 -3.19 -34.09
CA LEU A 661 6.14 -2.84 -35.23
C LEU A 661 4.66 -2.70 -34.85
N CYS A 662 3.89 -1.93 -35.63
CA CYS A 662 2.44 -1.85 -35.47
C CYS A 662 1.75 -3.24 -35.69
N PRO A 663 0.52 -3.45 -35.20
CA PRO A 663 -0.17 -4.74 -35.26
C PRO A 663 -0.22 -5.39 -36.66
N GLU A 664 -0.43 -4.60 -37.71
CA GLU A 664 -0.51 -5.06 -39.09
C GLU A 664 0.84 -5.59 -39.58
N GLN A 665 1.92 -4.86 -39.30
CA GLN A 665 3.28 -5.23 -39.71
C GLN A 665 3.85 -6.36 -38.87
N THR A 666 3.54 -6.41 -37.56
CA THR A 666 3.82 -7.56 -36.69
C THR A 666 3.19 -8.84 -37.28
N ARG A 667 1.95 -8.75 -37.77
CA ARG A 667 1.25 -9.87 -38.43
C ARG A 667 1.91 -10.26 -39.76
N ILE A 668 2.35 -9.29 -40.57
CA ILE A 668 3.10 -9.55 -41.81
C ILE A 668 4.39 -10.32 -41.52
N LEU A 669 5.21 -9.85 -40.56
CA LEU A 669 6.47 -10.48 -40.18
C LEU A 669 6.25 -11.91 -39.68
N PHE A 670 5.31 -12.07 -38.75
CA PHE A 670 4.96 -13.35 -38.16
C PHE A 670 4.45 -14.35 -39.21
N ASN A 671 3.58 -13.92 -40.13
CA ASN A 671 3.07 -14.79 -41.18
C ASN A 671 4.17 -15.22 -42.15
N ALA A 672 5.10 -14.33 -42.51
CA ALA A 672 6.23 -14.66 -43.37
C ALA A 672 7.18 -15.69 -42.72
N LEU A 673 7.49 -15.51 -41.43
CA LEU A 673 8.26 -16.49 -40.64
C LEU A 673 7.54 -17.86 -40.58
N MET A 674 6.23 -17.85 -40.30
CA MET A 674 5.44 -19.07 -40.21
C MET A 674 5.26 -19.76 -41.57
N ALA A 675 5.28 -19.03 -42.68
CA ALA A 675 5.16 -19.61 -44.02
C ALA A 675 6.46 -20.26 -44.51
N GLY A 676 7.61 -19.80 -44.01
CA GLY A 676 8.92 -20.41 -44.26
C GLY A 676 9.14 -21.67 -43.43
N ASP A 677 9.70 -21.52 -42.23
CA ASP A 677 10.04 -22.65 -41.35
C ASP A 677 8.86 -23.15 -40.49
N GLY A 678 7.82 -22.33 -40.34
CA GLY A 678 6.70 -22.64 -39.46
C GLY A 678 5.75 -23.70 -40.01
N HIS A 679 4.95 -24.27 -39.11
CA HIS A 679 3.95 -25.26 -39.44
C HIS A 679 2.66 -25.04 -38.66
N TRP A 680 1.53 -24.99 -39.37
CA TRP A 680 0.19 -24.98 -38.77
C TRP A 680 -0.45 -26.36 -38.89
N ASP A 681 -1.16 -26.78 -37.85
CA ASP A 681 -1.94 -28.02 -37.88
C ASP A 681 -3.09 -27.90 -38.89
N SER A 682 -3.05 -28.72 -39.94
CA SER A 682 -4.01 -28.66 -41.06
C SER A 682 -5.37 -29.29 -40.75
N ARG A 683 -5.54 -29.91 -39.57
CA ARG A 683 -6.81 -30.56 -39.20
C ARG A 683 -7.91 -29.54 -38.92
N PRO A 684 -9.16 -29.78 -39.37
CA PRO A 684 -10.27 -28.84 -39.16
C PRO A 684 -10.45 -28.44 -37.69
N GLY A 685 -10.56 -27.13 -37.43
CA GLY A 685 -10.79 -26.56 -36.09
C GLY A 685 -9.57 -26.53 -35.15
N ARG A 686 -8.37 -26.85 -35.65
CA ARG A 686 -7.11 -26.70 -34.91
C ARG A 686 -6.48 -25.34 -35.20
N ASN A 687 -6.21 -24.58 -34.15
CA ASN A 687 -5.55 -23.27 -34.22
C ASN A 687 -4.18 -23.30 -33.52
N SER A 688 -3.44 -24.38 -33.70
CA SER A 688 -2.12 -24.60 -33.10
C SER A 688 -1.08 -24.82 -34.19
N GLY A 689 0.11 -24.27 -33.98
CA GLY A 689 1.24 -24.42 -34.87
C GLY A 689 2.56 -24.44 -34.10
N PHE A 690 3.67 -24.56 -34.82
CA PHE A 690 4.99 -24.40 -34.23
C PHE A 690 5.98 -23.76 -35.20
N TYR A 691 6.99 -23.09 -34.63
CA TYR A 691 8.11 -22.52 -35.36
C TYR A 691 9.42 -23.14 -34.85
N PRO A 692 10.11 -23.98 -35.65
CA PRO A 692 11.40 -24.55 -35.31
C PRO A 692 12.56 -23.63 -35.74
N SER A 693 13.62 -23.54 -34.93
CA SER A 693 14.89 -22.93 -35.36
C SER A 693 16.07 -23.49 -34.59
N VAL A 694 17.27 -23.41 -35.18
CA VAL A 694 18.53 -23.68 -34.48
C VAL A 694 19.03 -22.45 -33.71
N SER A 695 18.54 -21.24 -34.05
CA SER A 695 18.81 -20.02 -33.28
C SER A 695 17.83 -19.93 -32.10
N ARG A 696 18.36 -20.05 -30.88
CA ARG A 696 17.58 -19.85 -29.65
C ARG A 696 17.02 -18.42 -29.57
N GLY A 697 17.83 -17.44 -29.97
CA GLY A 697 17.43 -16.03 -29.91
C GLY A 697 16.36 -15.68 -30.94
N LEU A 698 16.37 -16.28 -32.13
CA LEU A 698 15.26 -16.11 -33.08
C LEU A 698 13.97 -16.69 -32.51
N CYS A 699 14.03 -17.85 -31.85
CA CYS A 699 12.86 -18.40 -31.16
C CYS A 699 12.37 -17.51 -30.00
N ASP A 700 13.26 -16.80 -29.29
CA ASP A 700 12.86 -15.80 -28.30
C ASP A 700 12.08 -14.66 -28.93
N ASP A 701 12.61 -14.11 -30.03
CA ASP A 701 11.98 -12.99 -30.73
C ASP A 701 10.62 -13.40 -31.34
N VAL A 702 10.53 -14.61 -31.92
CA VAL A 702 9.29 -15.19 -32.43
C VAL A 702 8.26 -15.42 -31.32
N GLN A 703 8.70 -15.84 -30.14
CA GLN A 703 7.80 -15.96 -28.98
C GLN A 703 7.21 -14.60 -28.62
N VAL A 704 8.03 -13.53 -28.59
CA VAL A 704 7.55 -12.17 -28.31
C VAL A 704 6.57 -11.69 -29.38
N LEU A 705 6.86 -11.90 -30.67
CA LEU A 705 5.92 -11.55 -31.76
C LEU A 705 4.57 -12.28 -31.60
N ALA A 706 4.60 -13.57 -31.31
CA ALA A 706 3.39 -14.36 -31.11
C ALA A 706 2.57 -13.82 -29.91
N LEU A 707 3.23 -13.45 -28.81
CA LEU A 707 2.57 -12.84 -27.66
C LEU A 707 1.90 -11.50 -28.03
N ARG A 708 2.58 -10.63 -28.77
CA ARG A 708 2.03 -9.33 -29.22
C ARG A 708 0.81 -9.47 -30.14
N LEU A 709 0.65 -10.63 -30.80
CA LEU A 709 -0.53 -10.97 -31.60
C LEU A 709 -1.65 -11.66 -30.80
N GLY A 710 -1.52 -11.73 -29.47
CA GLY A 710 -2.50 -12.41 -28.61
C GLY A 710 -2.44 -13.93 -28.70
N HIS A 711 -1.35 -14.50 -29.20
CA HIS A 711 -1.16 -15.94 -29.23
C HIS A 711 -0.41 -16.41 -27.99
N ARG A 712 -0.81 -17.56 -27.45
CA ARG A 712 0.00 -18.23 -26.45
C ARG A 712 1.19 -18.86 -27.14
N ALA A 713 2.39 -18.61 -26.63
CA ALA A 713 3.62 -19.12 -27.20
C ALA A 713 4.50 -19.76 -26.12
N THR A 714 4.85 -21.03 -26.31
CA THR A 714 5.70 -21.80 -25.40
C THR A 714 6.96 -22.26 -26.11
N LEU A 715 8.11 -21.88 -25.59
CA LEU A 715 9.41 -22.27 -26.12
C LEU A 715 9.89 -23.56 -25.46
N SER A 716 10.30 -24.54 -26.25
CA SER A 716 10.87 -25.81 -25.78
C SER A 716 12.01 -26.29 -26.66
N LEU A 717 12.87 -27.15 -26.12
CA LEU A 717 13.86 -27.88 -26.93
C LEU A 717 13.13 -28.94 -27.75
N HIS A 718 13.33 -28.95 -29.07
CA HIS A 718 12.74 -29.95 -29.97
C HIS A 718 13.60 -31.22 -29.99
N TYR A 719 14.90 -31.07 -30.24
CA TYR A 719 15.90 -32.14 -30.11
C TYR A 719 17.23 -31.54 -29.67
N ALA A 720 17.96 -32.30 -28.84
CA ALA A 720 19.31 -31.96 -28.41
C ALA A 720 20.30 -32.09 -29.57
N ALA A 721 21.47 -31.46 -29.44
CA ALA A 721 22.55 -31.63 -30.41
C ALA A 721 22.98 -33.11 -30.44
N HIS A 722 23.14 -33.66 -31.63
CA HIS A 722 23.62 -35.02 -31.84
C HIS A 722 24.39 -35.10 -33.15
N ASP A 723 25.52 -35.81 -33.14
CA ASP A 723 26.47 -35.88 -34.25
C ASP A 723 26.82 -34.48 -34.82
N ASN A 724 26.67 -34.30 -36.14
CA ASN A 724 26.91 -33.03 -36.84
C ASN A 724 25.69 -32.09 -36.82
N ARG A 725 24.62 -32.42 -36.07
CA ARG A 725 23.38 -31.63 -36.03
C ARG A 725 23.32 -30.77 -34.76
N ARG A 726 23.16 -29.46 -34.95
CA ARG A 726 22.96 -28.50 -33.85
C ARG A 726 21.62 -28.76 -33.13
N ALA A 727 21.55 -28.37 -31.86
CA ALA A 727 20.30 -28.39 -31.11
C ALA A 727 19.24 -27.51 -31.79
N CYS A 728 17.99 -27.95 -31.76
CA CYS A 728 16.88 -27.21 -32.36
C CYS A 728 15.82 -26.92 -31.30
N TRP A 729 15.39 -25.67 -31.29
CA TRP A 729 14.33 -25.14 -30.46
C TRP A 729 13.04 -25.07 -31.26
N ARG A 730 11.91 -25.10 -30.55
CA ARG A 730 10.59 -24.88 -31.15
C ARG A 730 9.75 -23.96 -30.28
N VAL A 731 9.08 -23.01 -30.93
CA VAL A 731 8.02 -22.21 -30.32
C VAL A 731 6.70 -22.86 -30.67
N LEU A 732 5.99 -23.40 -29.68
CA LEU A 732 4.63 -23.93 -29.82
C LEU A 732 3.64 -22.78 -29.68
N ILE A 733 2.76 -22.59 -30.67
CA ILE A 733 1.87 -21.44 -30.78
C ILE A 733 0.42 -21.92 -30.78
N SER A 734 -0.44 -21.25 -30.02
CA SER A 734 -1.88 -21.52 -29.98
C SER A 734 -2.67 -20.21 -29.94
N VAL A 735 -3.64 -20.06 -30.85
CA VAL A 735 -4.51 -18.87 -30.88
C VAL A 735 -5.58 -18.96 -29.79
N GLY A 736 -5.74 -17.88 -29.01
CA GLY A 736 -6.91 -17.65 -28.14
C GLY A 736 -7.07 -18.62 -26.96
N ARG A 737 -5.99 -19.18 -26.41
CA ARG A 737 -6.06 -20.09 -25.26
C ARG A 737 -5.04 -19.75 -24.19
N ASP A 738 -5.54 -19.38 -23.01
CA ASP A 738 -4.75 -19.30 -21.79
C ASP A 738 -4.40 -20.68 -21.22
N ALA A 739 -3.49 -20.73 -20.25
CA ALA A 739 -3.09 -21.97 -19.61
C ALA A 739 -4.15 -22.43 -18.60
N GLU A 740 -4.81 -23.54 -18.92
CA GLU A 740 -5.76 -24.21 -18.04
C GLU A 740 -5.05 -25.20 -17.12
N PHE A 741 -5.43 -25.19 -15.84
CA PHE A 741 -4.91 -26.06 -14.81
C PHE A 741 -6.06 -26.82 -14.16
N ARG A 742 -5.86 -28.13 -13.98
CA ARG A 742 -6.85 -29.05 -13.41
C ARG A 742 -6.39 -29.71 -12.11
N ASP A 743 -5.10 -29.56 -11.79
CA ASP A 743 -4.45 -30.12 -10.62
C ASP A 743 -4.06 -28.99 -9.65
N LEU A 744 -3.82 -29.35 -8.39
CA LEU A 744 -3.33 -28.44 -7.36
C LEU A 744 -1.86 -28.05 -7.62
N PRO A 745 -1.44 -26.82 -7.25
CA PRO A 745 -0.03 -26.45 -7.27
C PRO A 745 0.79 -27.29 -6.28
N GLU A 746 2.05 -27.53 -6.63
CA GLU A 746 2.99 -28.25 -5.77
C GLU A 746 3.67 -27.27 -4.80
N ARG A 747 3.80 -27.64 -3.53
CA ARG A 747 4.62 -26.92 -2.55
C ARG A 747 6.05 -27.40 -2.67
N VAL A 748 6.97 -26.50 -2.97
CA VAL A 748 8.39 -26.81 -3.19
C VAL A 748 9.23 -25.98 -2.23
N HIS A 749 9.98 -26.63 -1.37
CA HIS A 749 10.97 -25.96 -0.53
C HIS A 749 12.05 -25.31 -1.40
N TYR A 750 12.30 -24.03 -1.19
CA TYR A 750 13.19 -23.21 -1.98
C TYR A 750 14.12 -22.40 -1.07
N GLN A 751 15.42 -22.51 -1.34
CA GLN A 751 16.46 -21.74 -0.71
C GLN A 751 17.22 -20.95 -1.78
N GLY A 752 17.16 -19.62 -1.71
CA GLY A 752 17.80 -18.71 -2.66
C GLY A 752 17.08 -17.38 -2.81
N ARG A 753 17.34 -16.69 -3.91
CA ARG A 753 16.78 -15.35 -4.15
C ARG A 753 15.39 -15.39 -4.78
N VAL A 754 14.50 -14.58 -4.24
CA VAL A 754 13.23 -14.22 -4.87
C VAL A 754 13.22 -12.74 -5.21
N TYR A 755 12.55 -12.38 -6.30
CA TYR A 755 12.51 -10.99 -6.76
C TYR A 755 11.13 -10.55 -7.26
N CYS A 756 10.87 -9.25 -7.22
CA CYS A 756 9.69 -8.64 -7.82
C CYS A 756 9.94 -7.18 -8.22
N PHE A 757 9.35 -6.73 -9.33
CA PHE A 757 9.30 -5.33 -9.70
C PHE A 757 8.09 -4.60 -9.09
N SER A 758 8.30 -3.37 -8.64
CA SER A 758 7.22 -2.39 -8.45
C SER A 758 6.90 -1.74 -9.79
N VAL A 759 5.68 -1.92 -10.28
CA VAL A 759 5.23 -1.36 -11.57
C VAL A 759 4.10 -0.38 -11.29
N PRO A 760 4.12 0.82 -11.90
CA PRO A 760 3.07 1.82 -11.71
C PRO A 760 1.67 1.30 -12.07
N GLU A 761 0.66 1.90 -11.43
CA GLU A 761 -0.77 1.87 -11.79
C GLU A 761 -1.52 0.53 -11.61
N TYR A 762 -1.08 -0.57 -12.26
CA TYR A 762 -1.82 -1.85 -12.27
C TYR A 762 -1.09 -2.99 -11.57
N GLY A 763 0.24 -2.92 -11.55
CA GLY A 763 1.09 -3.86 -10.84
C GLY A 763 1.12 -5.26 -11.43
N PHE A 764 0.93 -5.44 -12.74
CA PHE A 764 1.11 -6.73 -13.45
C PHE A 764 2.16 -6.59 -14.54
N TYR A 765 2.93 -7.64 -14.79
CA TYR A 765 3.95 -7.64 -15.85
C TYR A 765 4.19 -9.04 -16.42
N VAL A 766 4.78 -9.08 -17.61
CA VAL A 766 4.97 -10.31 -18.38
C VAL A 766 6.25 -11.02 -17.95
N THR A 767 6.12 -12.26 -17.49
CA THR A 767 7.22 -13.13 -17.06
C THR A 767 7.27 -14.44 -17.83
N ARG A 768 8.41 -15.11 -17.77
CA ARG A 768 8.63 -16.42 -18.38
C ARG A 768 9.50 -17.30 -17.51
N ARG A 769 9.15 -18.57 -17.40
CA ARG A 769 9.97 -19.61 -16.77
C ARG A 769 9.98 -20.86 -17.62
N ASN A 770 11.16 -21.46 -17.81
CA ASN A 770 11.34 -22.65 -18.66
C ASN A 770 10.70 -22.51 -20.07
N GLY A 771 10.77 -21.31 -20.66
CA GLY A 771 10.19 -21.01 -21.96
C GLY A 771 8.66 -20.82 -21.98
N LYS A 772 7.97 -20.88 -20.84
CA LYS A 772 6.52 -20.70 -20.72
C LYS A 772 6.18 -19.36 -20.10
N VAL A 773 5.24 -18.65 -20.72
CA VAL A 773 4.92 -17.25 -20.42
C VAL A 773 3.75 -17.19 -19.45
N ALA A 774 3.78 -16.23 -18.54
CA ALA A 774 2.71 -15.91 -17.62
C ALA A 774 2.63 -14.39 -17.37
N VAL A 775 1.46 -13.92 -16.94
CA VAL A 775 1.25 -12.53 -16.53
C VAL A 775 0.74 -12.55 -15.10
N GLN A 776 1.55 -12.08 -14.14
CA GLN A 776 1.18 -12.04 -12.72
C GLN A 776 1.60 -10.72 -12.08
N GLY A 777 1.11 -10.49 -10.85
CA GLY A 777 1.16 -9.21 -10.17
C GLY A 777 2.39 -8.98 -9.30
N ASN A 778 2.48 -7.80 -8.70
CA ASN A 778 3.59 -7.35 -7.85
C ASN A 778 3.28 -7.36 -6.34
N THR A 779 4.28 -7.02 -5.52
CA THR A 779 4.28 -7.19 -4.06
C THR A 779 3.40 -6.19 -3.29
N ALA A 780 2.77 -6.65 -2.19
CA ALA A 780 1.94 -5.87 -1.26
C ALA A 780 2.67 -4.66 -0.61
N GLN A 781 4.01 -4.63 -0.62
CA GLN A 781 4.82 -3.51 -0.12
C GLN A 781 4.51 -2.19 -0.82
N ALA A 782 4.14 -2.21 -2.11
CA ALA A 782 3.74 -1.02 -2.84
C ALA A 782 2.50 -0.34 -2.23
N ALA A 783 1.56 -1.14 -1.69
CA ALA A 783 0.36 -0.60 -1.04
C ALA A 783 0.67 0.07 0.31
N LEU A 784 1.69 -0.40 1.05
CA LEU A 784 2.18 0.29 2.26
C LEU A 784 2.83 1.62 1.93
N VAL A 785 3.74 1.62 0.96
CA VAL A 785 4.45 2.85 0.55
C VAL A 785 3.44 3.88 0.03
N PHE A 786 2.43 3.43 -0.73
CA PHE A 786 1.34 4.28 -1.18
C PHE A 786 0.52 4.87 -0.02
N ALA A 787 0.11 4.05 0.94
CA ALA A 787 -0.64 4.52 2.11
C ALA A 787 0.19 5.52 2.95
N GLU A 788 1.47 5.23 3.15
CA GLU A 788 2.38 6.12 3.86
C GLU A 788 2.51 7.47 3.16
N ALA A 789 2.79 7.49 1.85
CA ALA A 789 3.02 8.70 1.08
C ALA A 789 1.75 9.55 0.85
N GLN A 790 0.60 8.92 0.61
CA GLN A 790 -0.63 9.63 0.27
C GLN A 790 -1.56 9.91 1.44
N VAL A 791 -1.42 9.16 2.54
CA VAL A 791 -2.38 9.21 3.66
C VAL A 791 -1.68 9.66 4.93
N PHE A 792 -0.71 8.90 5.42
CA PHE A 792 -0.19 9.13 6.77
C PHE A 792 0.78 10.32 6.84
N GLN A 793 1.67 10.46 5.87
CA GLN A 793 2.64 11.55 5.85
C GLN A 793 1.98 12.93 5.74
N PRO A 794 1.03 13.18 4.83
CA PRO A 794 0.34 14.47 4.76
C PRO A 794 -0.44 14.82 6.04
N GLU A 795 -1.07 13.83 6.68
CA GLU A 795 -1.81 14.04 7.93
C GLU A 795 -0.90 14.39 9.11
N ARG A 796 0.34 13.84 9.14
CA ARG A 796 1.38 14.22 10.10
C ARG A 796 1.87 15.64 9.82
N GLU A 797 2.10 16.00 8.57
CA GLU A 797 2.55 17.34 8.17
C GLU A 797 1.55 18.43 8.55
N GLU A 798 0.25 18.19 8.36
CA GLU A 798 -0.81 19.12 8.79
C GLU A 798 -0.82 19.30 10.31
N PHE A 799 -0.68 18.21 11.07
CA PHE A 799 -0.56 18.27 12.53
C PHE A 799 0.70 19.04 12.96
N ASP A 800 1.85 18.72 12.37
CA ASP A 800 3.12 19.38 12.64
C ASP A 800 3.03 20.88 12.32
N PHE A 801 2.37 21.24 11.22
CA PHE A 801 2.11 22.64 10.85
C PHE A 801 1.33 23.36 11.96
N ILE A 802 0.25 22.76 12.47
CA ILE A 802 -0.55 23.34 13.55
C ILE A 802 0.29 23.53 14.83
N ILE A 803 1.07 22.53 15.22
CA ILE A 803 1.91 22.58 16.42
C ILE A 803 3.01 23.65 16.27
N ASN A 804 3.73 23.64 15.16
CA ASN A 804 4.77 24.63 14.87
C ASN A 804 4.21 26.06 14.83
N ARG A 805 3.09 26.25 14.12
CA ARG A 805 2.52 27.58 13.88
C ARG A 805 1.77 28.16 15.07
N LYS A 806 1.05 27.33 15.84
CA LYS A 806 0.21 27.81 16.95
C LYS A 806 0.84 27.62 18.32
N ILE A 807 1.47 26.47 18.60
CA ILE A 807 1.99 26.14 19.93
C ILE A 807 3.42 26.66 20.10
N LEU A 808 4.35 26.22 19.25
CA LEU A 808 5.78 26.57 19.38
C LEU A 808 6.01 28.07 19.20
N THR A 809 5.30 28.69 18.26
CA THR A 809 5.34 30.14 18.05
C THR A 809 4.89 30.91 19.30
N ASP A 810 3.81 30.47 19.96
CA ASP A 810 3.31 31.10 21.19
C ASP A 810 4.30 30.93 22.35
N MET A 811 4.90 29.75 22.48
CA MET A 811 5.98 29.45 23.43
C MET A 811 7.28 30.24 23.16
N GLY A 812 7.39 30.91 22.02
CA GLY A 812 8.57 31.69 21.62
C GLY A 812 9.76 30.84 21.16
N ILE A 813 9.49 29.63 20.64
CA ILE A 813 10.51 28.71 20.14
C ILE A 813 10.93 29.11 18.73
N ARG A 814 12.22 29.38 18.53
CA ARG A 814 12.76 29.95 17.28
C ARG A 814 13.52 28.93 16.45
N PHE A 815 14.34 28.11 17.10
CA PHE A 815 15.38 27.35 16.40
C PHE A 815 15.03 25.89 16.15
N TRP A 816 13.88 25.43 16.62
CA TRP A 816 13.45 24.03 16.52
C TRP A 816 12.05 23.92 15.91
N ARG A 817 11.86 22.90 15.09
CA ARG A 817 10.58 22.49 14.52
C ARG A 817 10.16 21.16 15.14
N PHE A 818 8.89 21.06 15.50
CA PHE A 818 8.25 19.82 15.84
C PHE A 818 8.04 18.98 14.58
N ARG A 819 8.44 17.70 14.62
CA ARG A 819 8.18 16.74 13.54
C ARG A 819 7.64 15.44 14.11
N SER A 820 6.53 14.96 13.55
CA SER A 820 5.95 13.67 13.88
C SER A 820 6.75 12.54 13.25
N ASN A 821 6.88 11.46 14.00
CA ASN A 821 7.58 10.26 13.57
C ASN A 821 6.64 9.35 12.77
N GLY A 822 7.15 8.74 11.71
CA GLY A 822 6.47 7.67 10.97
C GLY A 822 7.00 6.27 11.33
N PRO A 823 6.33 5.21 10.86
CA PRO A 823 6.89 3.87 10.87
C PRO A 823 8.21 3.82 10.09
N ILE A 824 9.15 2.97 10.52
CA ILE A 824 10.35 2.67 9.74
C ILE A 824 9.91 1.80 8.55
N THR A 825 9.53 2.43 7.44
CA THR A 825 8.96 1.78 6.24
C THR A 825 10.03 1.26 5.28
N LYS A 826 11.28 1.71 5.45
CA LYS A 826 12.41 1.28 4.66
C LYS A 826 13.07 0.08 5.33
N ASP A 827 13.51 -0.90 4.54
CA ASP A 827 14.24 -2.06 5.04
C ASP A 827 15.53 -1.58 5.73
N ALA A 828 15.50 -1.56 7.07
CA ALA A 828 16.61 -1.08 7.88
C ALA A 828 17.88 -1.88 7.62
N ALA A 829 17.77 -3.15 7.20
CA ALA A 829 18.91 -3.97 6.82
C ALA A 829 19.55 -3.46 5.51
N GLN A 830 18.75 -3.22 4.46
CA GLN A 830 19.25 -2.69 3.19
C GLN A 830 19.86 -1.29 3.33
N LEU A 831 19.22 -0.39 4.09
CA LEU A 831 19.79 0.94 4.31
C LEU A 831 21.07 0.89 5.15
N THR A 832 21.13 0.02 6.15
CA THR A 832 22.35 -0.19 6.93
C THR A 832 23.46 -0.74 6.04
N GLU A 833 23.15 -1.66 5.13
CA GLU A 833 24.10 -2.20 4.16
C GLU A 833 24.56 -1.13 3.16
N MET A 834 23.65 -0.27 2.68
CA MET A 834 24.00 0.84 1.79
C MET A 834 24.89 1.86 2.49
N ILE A 835 24.54 2.27 3.72
CA ILE A 835 25.36 3.16 4.56
C ILE A 835 26.74 2.52 4.80
N ALA A 836 26.79 1.24 5.16
CA ALA A 836 28.05 0.51 5.36
C ALA A 836 28.87 0.42 4.06
N THR A 837 28.22 0.27 2.91
CA THR A 837 28.87 0.20 1.60
C THR A 837 29.44 1.56 1.20
N LEU A 838 28.70 2.64 1.38
CA LEU A 838 29.18 4.01 1.14
C LEU A 838 30.34 4.38 2.08
N LEU A 839 30.25 4.00 3.37
CA LEU A 839 31.36 4.13 4.33
C LEU A 839 32.61 3.35 3.89
N ARG A 840 32.45 2.08 3.47
CA ARG A 840 33.56 1.24 2.97
C ARG A 840 34.13 1.71 1.64
N ALA A 841 33.33 2.37 0.80
CA ALA A 841 33.78 3.00 -0.43
C ALA A 841 34.47 4.36 -0.19
N GLY A 842 34.34 4.92 1.03
CA GLY A 842 34.86 6.24 1.37
C GLY A 842 34.06 7.39 0.76
N ALA A 843 32.84 7.09 0.29
CA ALA A 843 31.93 8.06 -0.32
C ALA A 843 31.21 8.93 0.71
N ILE A 844 31.09 8.44 1.95
CA ILE A 844 30.58 9.19 3.10
C ILE A 844 31.50 9.01 4.31
N VAL A 845 31.52 9.98 5.20
CA VAL A 845 32.31 9.95 6.44
C VAL A 845 31.47 9.44 7.64
N PRO A 846 32.10 8.98 8.73
CA PRO A 846 31.36 8.49 9.91
C PRO A 846 30.35 9.48 10.51
N SER A 847 30.59 10.79 10.42
CA SER A 847 29.65 11.83 10.88
C SER A 847 28.38 11.88 10.01
N GLU A 848 28.51 11.81 8.69
CA GLU A 848 27.39 11.75 7.74
C GLU A 848 26.61 10.44 7.86
N ALA A 849 27.31 9.31 8.02
CA ALA A 849 26.66 8.02 8.23
C ALA A 849 25.87 7.98 9.55
N ARG A 850 26.34 8.65 10.60
CA ARG A 850 25.57 8.83 11.85
C ARG A 850 24.27 9.58 11.56
N GLN A 851 24.32 10.70 10.84
CA GLN A 851 23.12 11.49 10.51
C GLN A 851 22.11 10.66 9.70
N LEU A 852 22.57 9.92 8.69
CA LEU A 852 21.72 8.99 7.94
C LEU A 852 21.12 7.89 8.84
N ALA A 853 21.91 7.36 9.78
CA ALA A 853 21.43 6.37 10.74
C ALA A 853 20.36 6.94 11.68
N GLU A 854 20.46 8.21 12.10
CA GLU A 854 19.44 8.86 12.94
C GLU A 854 18.07 8.88 12.25
N ASP A 855 18.05 9.13 10.94
CA ASP A 855 16.84 9.10 10.13
C ASP A 855 16.31 7.67 9.92
N VAL A 856 17.20 6.68 9.75
CA VAL A 856 16.79 5.26 9.59
C VAL A 856 16.18 4.71 10.88
N PHE A 857 16.82 4.95 12.02
CA PHE A 857 16.40 4.38 13.30
C PHE A 857 15.41 5.27 14.06
N ASN A 858 15.10 6.44 13.51
CA ASN A 858 14.22 7.43 14.10
C ASN A 858 14.63 7.77 15.56
N ARG A 859 15.93 7.89 15.78
CA ARG A 859 16.56 8.05 17.10
C ARG A 859 17.83 8.87 16.96
N GLU A 860 18.04 9.81 17.89
CA GLU A 860 19.29 10.56 17.99
C GLU A 860 20.46 9.69 18.50
N PHE A 861 21.60 9.79 17.84
CA PHE A 861 22.87 9.18 18.23
C PHE A 861 23.80 10.23 18.83
N LYS A 862 24.65 9.80 19.77
CA LYS A 862 25.60 10.71 20.43
C LYS A 862 26.65 11.19 19.42
N ARG A 863 26.86 12.50 19.34
CA ARG A 863 27.95 13.12 18.58
C ARG A 863 29.32 12.74 19.16
N ILE A 864 30.25 12.46 18.25
CA ILE A 864 31.66 12.17 18.57
C ILE A 864 32.50 13.26 17.89
N ASP A 865 32.99 14.21 18.67
CA ASP A 865 33.86 15.30 18.19
C ASP A 865 35.30 14.82 18.07
N ALA A 866 35.60 14.06 17.03
CA ALA A 866 36.94 13.57 16.78
C ALA A 866 37.32 13.75 15.32
N PHE A 867 38.54 14.22 15.06
CA PHE A 867 39.01 14.50 13.70
C PHE A 867 38.84 13.32 12.72
N TRP A 868 38.93 12.08 13.21
CA TRP A 868 38.75 10.88 12.39
C TRP A 868 37.31 10.66 11.91
N THR A 869 36.28 11.25 12.54
CA THR A 869 34.88 11.09 12.14
C THR A 869 34.49 11.96 10.95
N GLU A 870 35.30 12.97 10.64
CA GLU A 870 35.11 13.89 9.51
C GLU A 870 35.97 13.53 8.29
N GLN A 871 36.59 12.36 8.33
CA GLN A 871 37.38 11.83 7.21
C GLN A 871 36.88 10.43 6.83
N PRO A 872 37.01 10.05 5.55
CA PRO A 872 36.77 8.68 5.12
C PRO A 872 37.54 7.70 6.01
N LEU A 873 36.88 6.62 6.46
CA LEU A 873 37.46 5.62 7.38
C LEU A 873 38.82 5.08 6.88
N GLN A 874 38.99 5.01 5.57
CA GLN A 874 40.22 4.57 4.91
C GLN A 874 41.39 5.54 5.17
N LEU A 875 41.12 6.84 5.25
CA LEU A 875 42.14 7.86 5.52
C LEU A 875 42.47 7.96 7.00
N SER A 876 41.50 7.74 7.89
CA SER A 876 41.73 7.72 9.34
C SER A 876 42.53 6.50 9.79
N VAL A 877 42.43 5.36 9.09
CA VAL A 877 43.29 4.18 9.32
C VAL A 877 44.73 4.40 8.80
N VAL A 878 44.91 5.21 7.76
CA VAL A 878 46.22 5.50 7.14
C VAL A 878 46.96 6.67 7.83
N GLY A 879 46.23 7.60 8.46
CA GLY A 879 46.78 8.72 9.22
C GLY A 879 47.31 8.36 10.62
N ALA A 880 47.05 7.15 11.11
CA ALA A 880 47.62 6.62 12.35
C ALA A 880 49.05 6.10 12.13
N GLY A 881 49.98 7.02 11.81
CA GLY A 881 51.42 6.75 11.89
C GLY A 881 51.88 6.59 13.34
N PRO A 882 52.97 5.83 13.61
CA PRO A 882 53.37 5.46 14.97
C PRO A 882 54.01 6.64 15.70
N GLY A 883 53.23 7.33 16.54
CA GLY A 883 53.74 8.42 17.37
C GLY A 883 52.68 8.87 18.37
N GLU A 884 52.96 8.59 19.64
CA GLU A 884 52.17 8.89 20.85
C GLU A 884 51.04 7.91 21.20
N GLU A 885 51.43 6.77 21.79
CA GLU A 885 50.55 6.03 22.71
C GLU A 885 50.39 6.82 24.03
N PRO A 886 49.17 7.15 24.48
CA PRO A 886 48.93 7.39 25.89
C PRO A 886 48.82 6.02 26.58
N ASP A 887 49.74 5.79 27.51
CA ASP A 887 49.86 4.63 28.39
C ASP A 887 48.50 4.04 28.83
N ARG A 888 48.19 2.85 28.30
CA ARG A 888 47.16 1.95 28.85
C ARG A 888 47.68 0.53 28.80
N GLY A 889 48.29 0.09 29.90
CA GLY A 889 48.54 -1.32 30.16
C GLY A 889 47.26 -2.16 30.10
N GLY A 890 47.32 -3.27 29.36
CA GLY A 890 46.30 -4.31 29.28
C GLY A 890 46.44 -5.14 28.01
N ASP A 891 46.70 -6.45 28.19
CA ASP A 891 47.09 -7.45 27.19
C ASP A 891 46.40 -7.39 25.82
N LYS A 892 47.21 -7.54 24.75
CA LYS A 892 46.76 -7.80 23.38
C LYS A 892 46.13 -9.19 23.27
N ALA A 893 44.86 -9.25 22.88
CA ALA A 893 44.27 -10.41 22.22
C ALA A 893 43.89 -9.99 20.80
N ASP A 894 44.58 -10.55 19.81
CA ASP A 894 44.22 -10.42 18.39
C ASP A 894 42.88 -11.12 18.15
N LEU A 895 41.86 -10.37 17.71
CA LEU A 895 40.57 -10.92 17.29
C LEU A 895 40.56 -10.98 15.76
N THR A 896 40.33 -12.16 15.20
CA THR A 896 40.18 -12.37 13.75
C THR A 896 38.71 -12.41 13.38
N VAL A 897 38.40 -12.19 12.10
CA VAL A 897 37.01 -12.14 11.56
C VAL A 897 36.24 -13.46 11.77
N GLN A 898 36.93 -14.57 12.08
CA GLN A 898 36.30 -15.83 12.46
C GLN A 898 35.65 -15.80 13.86
N ASP A 899 36.12 -14.94 14.77
CA ASP A 899 35.59 -14.84 16.14
C ASP A 899 34.25 -14.09 16.19
N LEU A 900 33.93 -13.28 15.17
CA LEU A 900 32.68 -12.53 15.06
C LEU A 900 31.53 -13.33 14.41
N ALA A 901 31.82 -14.53 13.86
CA ALA A 901 30.85 -15.33 13.12
C ALA A 901 30.15 -16.41 13.98
N GLU A 902 30.60 -16.67 15.21
CA GLU A 902 30.02 -17.73 16.06
C GLU A 902 29.02 -17.24 17.13
N GLU A 903 28.80 -15.92 17.31
CA GLU A 903 27.81 -15.39 18.28
C GLU A 903 26.36 -15.32 17.76
N GLY A 904 26.01 -16.15 16.77
CA GLY A 904 24.63 -16.34 16.31
C GLY A 904 23.91 -17.57 16.91
N GLY A 905 24.62 -18.41 17.67
CA GLY A 905 24.09 -19.67 18.21
C GLY A 905 23.81 -19.63 19.72
N LEU A 906 22.67 -20.20 20.13
CA LEU A 906 22.24 -20.42 21.51
C LEU A 906 23.39 -20.83 22.45
N LEU A 907 23.61 -20.05 23.52
CA LEU A 907 24.61 -20.32 24.57
C LEU A 907 24.33 -21.64 25.32
N ASN A 908 25.38 -22.45 25.45
CA ASN A 908 25.45 -23.67 26.27
C ASN A 908 25.46 -23.30 27.79
N PRO A 909 24.67 -23.94 28.68
CA PRO A 909 24.44 -23.46 30.05
C PRO A 909 25.64 -23.53 31.03
N GLU A 910 26.77 -24.14 30.67
CA GLU A 910 27.88 -24.35 31.63
C GLU A 910 28.96 -23.26 31.65
N GLN A 911 29.02 -22.36 30.67
CA GLN A 911 30.09 -21.35 30.59
C GLN A 911 29.79 -20.03 31.36
N ALA A 912 28.60 -19.87 31.92
CA ALA A 912 28.16 -18.65 32.63
C ALA A 912 28.70 -18.48 34.08
N ARG A 913 29.89 -19.00 34.42
CA ARG A 913 30.41 -19.02 35.81
C ARG A 913 31.69 -18.24 36.12
N ARG A 914 32.17 -17.32 35.27
CA ARG A 914 33.30 -16.44 35.64
C ARG A 914 33.01 -14.96 35.36
N ARG A 915 32.96 -14.15 36.42
CA ARG A 915 32.85 -12.68 36.38
C ARG A 915 34.23 -12.03 36.54
N PRO A 916 34.58 -10.98 35.77
CA PRO A 916 35.63 -10.04 36.13
C PRO A 916 35.11 -8.98 37.12
N GLN A 917 35.96 -8.55 38.04
CA GLN A 917 35.66 -7.59 39.11
C GLN A 917 35.78 -6.13 38.62
N VAL A 918 34.86 -5.26 39.04
CA VAL A 918 34.91 -3.79 38.87
C VAL A 918 34.77 -3.13 40.25
N PRO A 919 35.49 -2.01 40.57
CA PRO A 919 35.51 -1.41 41.91
C PRO A 919 34.18 -0.72 42.30
N PRO A 920 33.95 -0.45 43.60
CA PRO A 920 32.62 -0.18 44.12
C PRO A 920 32.22 1.30 44.06
N SER A 921 31.13 1.62 43.35
CA SER A 921 30.36 2.85 43.58
C SER A 921 29.14 2.54 44.46
N ILE A 922 29.01 3.30 45.55
CA ILE A 922 28.14 3.04 46.71
C ILE A 922 26.62 3.08 46.39
N GLY A 923 26.22 3.50 45.18
CA GLY A 923 24.80 3.61 44.78
C GLY A 923 24.11 2.31 44.34
N LYS A 924 24.84 1.35 43.75
CA LYS A 924 24.22 0.16 43.13
C LYS A 924 23.62 -0.84 44.14
N ARG A 925 24.21 -0.98 45.33
CA ARG A 925 23.71 -1.93 46.35
C ARG A 925 22.33 -1.54 46.90
N ARG A 926 22.04 -0.25 47.01
CA ARG A 926 20.75 0.24 47.55
C ARG A 926 19.61 0.06 46.54
N LEU A 927 19.88 0.30 45.26
CA LEU A 927 18.94 0.10 44.16
C LEU A 927 18.65 -1.39 43.90
N VAL A 928 19.68 -2.26 43.97
CA VAL A 928 19.49 -3.72 43.81
C VAL A 928 18.70 -4.30 44.98
N ALA A 929 18.92 -3.81 46.21
CA ALA A 929 18.14 -4.22 47.38
C ALA A 929 16.67 -3.77 47.30
N GLN A 930 16.40 -2.55 46.82
CA GLN A 930 15.05 -2.05 46.58
C GLN A 930 14.34 -2.83 45.47
N ALA A 931 15.02 -3.12 44.35
CA ALA A 931 14.45 -3.91 43.27
C ALA A 931 14.10 -5.34 43.72
N ALA A 932 14.98 -5.98 44.51
CA ALA A 932 14.72 -7.31 45.07
C ALA A 932 13.53 -7.31 46.07
N HIS A 933 13.36 -6.22 46.83
CA HIS A 933 12.22 -6.06 47.72
C HIS A 933 10.91 -5.87 46.95
N LEU A 934 10.91 -5.02 45.91
CA LEU A 934 9.73 -4.79 45.07
C LEU A 934 9.30 -6.05 44.29
N ILE A 935 10.26 -6.86 43.84
CA ILE A 935 9.98 -8.15 43.19
C ILE A 935 9.32 -9.11 44.20
N LYS A 936 9.83 -9.20 45.43
CA LYS A 936 9.20 -10.01 46.49
C LYS A 936 7.78 -9.55 46.84
N VAL A 937 7.56 -8.23 46.88
CA VAL A 937 6.22 -7.67 47.15
C VAL A 937 5.25 -7.98 46.00
N ARG A 938 5.68 -7.79 44.75
CA ARG A 938 4.89 -8.16 43.56
C ARG A 938 4.51 -9.64 43.56
N ASP A 939 5.48 -10.52 43.85
CA ASP A 939 5.25 -11.96 43.81
C ASP A 939 4.34 -12.42 44.97
N ALA A 940 4.39 -11.75 46.12
CA ALA A 940 3.45 -11.97 47.23
C ALA A 940 2.02 -11.51 46.89
N ILE A 941 1.86 -10.34 46.25
CA ILE A 941 0.55 -9.85 45.79
C ILE A 941 -0.06 -10.83 44.79
N ARG A 942 0.73 -11.29 43.80
CA ARG A 942 0.27 -12.28 42.82
C ARG A 942 -0.05 -13.65 43.39
N ALA A 943 0.53 -14.00 44.54
CA ALA A 943 0.18 -15.24 45.25
C ALA A 943 -1.16 -15.09 45.97
N GLU A 944 -1.41 -13.93 46.60
CA GLU A 944 -2.66 -13.65 47.29
C GLU A 944 -3.84 -13.45 46.32
N GLU A 945 -3.63 -12.76 45.19
CA GLU A 945 -4.64 -12.64 44.12
C GLU A 945 -5.05 -14.02 43.58
N ARG A 946 -4.10 -14.95 43.48
CA ARG A 946 -4.36 -16.32 43.02
C ARG A 946 -5.16 -17.12 44.04
N ARG A 947 -4.85 -16.92 45.32
CA ARG A 947 -5.56 -17.55 46.45
C ARG A 947 -7.00 -17.02 46.54
N GLN A 948 -7.20 -15.71 46.39
CA GLN A 948 -8.53 -15.10 46.33
C GLN A 948 -9.34 -15.62 45.14
N ALA A 949 -8.73 -15.74 43.96
CA ALA A 949 -9.40 -16.31 42.78
C ALA A 949 -9.76 -17.79 42.96
N GLU A 950 -8.91 -18.59 43.64
CA GLU A 950 -9.24 -19.99 44.00
C GLU A 950 -10.38 -20.07 45.03
N ASP A 951 -10.36 -19.21 46.05
CA ASP A 951 -11.42 -19.14 47.07
C ASP A 951 -12.76 -18.69 46.45
N GLU A 952 -12.76 -17.70 45.55
CA GLU A 952 -13.94 -17.26 44.79
C GLU A 952 -14.47 -18.36 43.86
N PHE A 953 -13.57 -19.10 43.20
CA PHE A 953 -13.95 -20.22 42.34
C PHE A 953 -14.57 -21.37 43.14
N LEU A 954 -14.02 -21.68 44.33
CA LEU A 954 -14.57 -22.70 45.21
C LEU A 954 -15.92 -22.29 45.79
N ALA A 955 -16.08 -21.02 46.19
CA ALA A 955 -17.37 -20.50 46.65
C ALA A 955 -18.44 -20.54 45.55
N ALA A 956 -18.09 -20.16 44.32
CA ALA A 956 -19.00 -20.24 43.17
C ALA A 956 -19.36 -21.68 42.78
N LYS A 957 -18.48 -22.64 43.08
CA LYS A 957 -18.73 -24.07 42.85
C LYS A 957 -19.66 -24.66 43.91
N ASP A 958 -19.48 -24.29 45.18
CA ASP A 958 -20.35 -24.74 46.26
C ASP A 958 -21.78 -24.16 46.11
N GLU A 959 -21.94 -22.92 45.62
CA GLU A 959 -23.25 -22.35 45.27
C GLU A 959 -23.95 -23.06 44.08
N ALA A 960 -23.19 -23.76 43.22
CA ALA A 960 -23.73 -24.48 42.08
C ALA A 960 -24.19 -25.92 42.41
N ASP A 961 -23.66 -26.53 43.47
CA ASP A 961 -24.04 -27.88 43.93
C ASP A 961 -25.25 -27.89 44.88
N ASP A 962 -25.66 -26.74 45.44
CA ASP A 962 -26.83 -26.60 46.33
C ASP A 962 -28.17 -26.38 45.58
N GLY A 963 -28.17 -26.38 44.25
CA GLY A 963 -29.38 -26.34 43.43
C GLY A 963 -29.95 -27.75 43.18
N GLU A 964 -30.98 -28.15 43.94
CA GLU A 964 -31.76 -29.37 43.66
C GLU A 964 -32.21 -29.42 42.19
N PRO A 965 -32.16 -30.59 41.53
CA PRO A 965 -32.54 -30.73 40.14
C PRO A 965 -34.06 -30.82 40.00
N ASP A 966 -34.66 -29.84 39.30
CA ASP A 966 -36.06 -29.89 38.81
C ASP A 966 -36.08 -29.77 37.27
#